data_AF-A0A8S8XH88-F1
#
_entry.id   AF-A0A8S8XH88-F1
#
_cell.length_a   1.000
_cell.length_b   1.000
_cell.length_c   1.000
_cell.angle_alpha   90.00
_cell.angle_beta   90.00
_cell.angle_gamma   90.00
#
_symmetry.space_group_name_H-M   'P 1'
#
loop_
_entity.id
_entity.type
_entity.pdbx_description
1 polymer ?
#
loop_
_entity_poly.entity_id
_entity_poly.type
_entity_poly.pdbx_seq_one_letter_code
_entity_poly.pdbx_strand_id
1 'polypeptide(L)'
;MHEYTGTAWIEDEATWNYGSIGNTWSNAGMDTIGSAEDTGINSNQASDTFAISVHDSAQQFIAASGDSRIDYLLTGMLPGEQPPSQARGVLFFDGTHPNTLNWPTLNLTYSLPVNTSIAESTLLEPIGGQTTWNVTGGNLSGNTTPVMTWETSDNSQQHSILQLATDPFYRNLIHVEDSRTNGNPPTNSDGYAILGTSALSTGAEYFWRVKHIDNDGLSGVWNETSFFVTSMTSQWLGGSLHKLVVTADSEPTISGTPDFAHATISSSSPTGNTFGYPYIGVTDSQSSGKSNGLLGFDIRNYLLPDGLAVVGSEITLTSTSVTGTNPDLGVWELSVHDWNPQEVTWLESSSGVSWGNPGASGSNDRANLLDSVVLTSTGDHTWNITSAVQDSMRDSERLDLMFEVMPGQNNINTLFGSPYSSSNQQPSIEITYALGSNQKPLPPTASFPANAEWVFVNNSSLETEAGPSFHWTPNNVVPISGWGLEIDTTEQFNSPDKRSVSSWNDPGFDVANNIYQLQSDLEIGKQWFWRVRGLSSTYQLGEWSSNFHFYLPDFNVDLVDSTTYTTEFYHNSAISNSNVLEFVDTAILDANVPSSINLNEPFLQVGTTATGLNSSMLLKIPIPIEMHPENATVIAASLALEATPLSTSGIPIAVRNVLQPWNESVNSVQYNDTSNWSEFGGRGIGSDVSAPLDIQESVSGEMSWDITPLVQYAFDQGQTYISVMLYAPGSQLGELVYFHSSDYSSEQPTVNFTWSYGNRDLPSSTAVLTTPAPGQIYFNQTSHAIIPDLRPTFTWQWPATAAVNPDAWIVAFDLDPNDDMAGQLVFDSRTDSALFDLVNLEFTPDADIDFRNDIYWSVQAVNNSMYGPISPDSSYFIPSSVGAELSPTDAIISIQDGTIFSPTNFPSATTDTYLDEGAPTTAQDTNGLMIGNSSIANTNLSSTTAIVSFNISMLDMPSTYEILSADLTLQQFLVLEVSKFPRPECSLRGMKPQHGTTILRAVNGMRPVHCEALIQTYPTL
;
A
#
# COMPACT_ATOMS: atom_id res chain seq x y z
N MET A 1 21.95 -59.54 -25.83
CA MET A 1 20.83 -59.34 -26.76
C MET A 1 19.79 -58.56 -26.00
N HIS A 2 19.20 -57.54 -26.61
CA HIS A 2 18.27 -56.63 -25.98
C HIS A 2 16.98 -56.63 -26.77
N GLU A 3 15.84 -56.51 -26.09
CA GLU A 3 14.59 -56.17 -26.75
C GLU A 3 14.72 -54.78 -27.39
N TYR A 4 14.23 -54.64 -28.63
CA TYR A 4 14.21 -53.38 -29.35
C TYR A 4 12.78 -52.81 -29.33
N THR A 5 12.61 -51.64 -28.72
CA THR A 5 11.30 -51.01 -28.54
C THR A 5 11.13 -49.73 -29.37
N GLY A 6 12.12 -49.41 -30.21
CA GLY A 6 12.15 -48.20 -31.03
C GLY A 6 11.26 -48.23 -32.26
N THR A 7 11.51 -47.32 -33.20
CA THR A 7 10.70 -47.14 -34.40
C THR A 7 10.77 -48.35 -35.34
N ALA A 8 9.68 -48.59 -36.08
CA ALA A 8 9.61 -49.73 -36.97
C ALA A 8 10.71 -49.67 -38.06
N TRP A 9 11.62 -50.65 -38.04
CA TRP A 9 12.61 -50.88 -39.09
C TRP A 9 12.10 -51.81 -40.21
N ILE A 10 12.72 -51.73 -41.39
CA ILE A 10 12.46 -52.58 -42.57
C ILE A 10 13.79 -53.17 -43.07
N GLU A 11 13.85 -54.49 -43.24
CA GLU A 11 15.08 -55.25 -43.55
C GLU A 11 15.89 -54.69 -44.73
N ASP A 12 15.23 -54.36 -45.85
CA ASP A 12 15.90 -53.85 -47.05
C ASP A 12 16.15 -52.33 -47.04
N GLU A 13 15.68 -51.60 -46.04
CA GLU A 13 15.80 -50.13 -45.94
C GLU A 13 16.67 -49.66 -44.76
N ALA A 14 16.92 -50.53 -43.78
CA ALA A 14 17.64 -50.19 -42.56
C ALA A 14 19.13 -49.89 -42.85
N THR A 15 19.62 -48.80 -42.27
CA THR A 15 21.02 -48.36 -42.31
C THR A 15 21.44 -47.84 -40.93
N TRP A 16 22.70 -47.48 -40.75
CA TRP A 16 23.18 -46.94 -39.47
C TRP A 16 22.38 -45.72 -38.96
N ASN A 17 21.91 -44.85 -39.86
CA ASN A 17 21.21 -43.61 -39.49
C ASN A 17 19.68 -43.68 -39.68
N TYR A 18 19.16 -44.72 -40.33
CA TYR A 18 17.74 -44.83 -40.69
C TYR A 18 17.22 -46.24 -40.42
N GLY A 19 16.12 -46.37 -39.67
CA GLY A 19 15.42 -47.65 -39.50
C GLY A 19 14.59 -48.03 -40.73
N SER A 20 14.05 -47.04 -41.43
CA SER A 20 13.39 -47.17 -42.74
C SER A 20 13.53 -45.87 -43.53
N ILE A 21 13.17 -45.85 -44.82
CA ILE A 21 13.21 -44.62 -45.62
C ILE A 21 12.36 -43.54 -44.96
N GLY A 22 12.99 -42.42 -44.56
CA GLY A 22 12.32 -41.29 -43.91
C GLY A 22 12.23 -41.36 -42.37
N ASN A 23 12.58 -42.50 -41.75
CA ASN A 23 12.61 -42.67 -40.29
C ASN A 23 14.04 -42.80 -39.80
N THR A 24 14.58 -41.73 -39.20
CA THR A 24 15.91 -41.73 -38.59
C THR A 24 15.91 -42.37 -37.22
N TRP A 25 17.01 -43.03 -36.86
CA TRP A 25 17.32 -43.44 -35.49
C TRP A 25 18.74 -43.01 -35.11
N SER A 26 19.05 -42.90 -33.81
CA SER A 26 20.41 -42.58 -33.37
C SER A 26 21.18 -43.84 -32.99
N ASN A 27 22.50 -43.83 -33.17
CA ASN A 27 23.37 -44.97 -32.83
C ASN A 27 22.88 -46.33 -33.36
N ALA A 28 22.35 -46.38 -34.60
CA ALA A 28 21.76 -47.59 -35.20
C ALA A 28 20.63 -48.24 -34.37
N GLY A 29 19.82 -47.43 -33.67
CA GLY A 29 18.70 -47.89 -32.85
C GLY A 29 19.10 -48.31 -31.42
N MET A 30 20.36 -48.17 -31.03
CA MET A 30 20.82 -48.51 -29.67
C MET A 30 20.30 -47.55 -28.59
N ASP A 31 19.69 -46.43 -28.96
CA ASP A 31 19.05 -45.46 -28.07
C ASP A 31 17.72 -45.93 -27.47
N THR A 32 17.14 -47.01 -28.01
CA THR A 32 15.78 -47.49 -27.68
C THR A 32 15.76 -48.98 -27.32
N ILE A 33 16.86 -49.48 -26.75
CA ILE A 33 16.98 -50.86 -26.29
C ILE A 33 16.50 -51.02 -24.84
N GLY A 34 15.85 -52.15 -24.56
CA GLY A 34 15.52 -52.58 -23.21
C GLY A 34 16.70 -53.26 -22.50
N SER A 35 16.43 -53.75 -21.28
CA SER A 35 17.37 -54.56 -20.52
C SER A 35 17.75 -55.84 -21.29
N ALA A 36 18.86 -56.46 -20.92
CA ALA A 36 19.29 -57.70 -21.55
C ALA A 36 18.29 -58.85 -21.27
N GLU A 37 17.91 -59.56 -22.33
CA GLU A 37 17.06 -60.76 -22.29
C GLU A 37 17.74 -61.94 -21.59
N ASP A 38 19.03 -62.07 -21.86
CA ASP A 38 19.87 -63.14 -21.34
C ASP A 38 21.32 -62.64 -21.24
N THR A 39 22.08 -63.23 -20.31
CA THR A 39 23.42 -62.78 -19.93
C THR A 39 24.40 -63.94 -19.88
N GLY A 40 25.70 -63.66 -19.85
CA GLY A 40 26.74 -64.71 -19.77
C GLY A 40 27.01 -65.49 -21.07
N ILE A 41 26.46 -65.03 -22.20
CA ILE A 41 26.70 -65.61 -23.52
C ILE A 41 28.09 -65.18 -24.04
N ASN A 42 29.03 -66.12 -24.10
CA ASN A 42 30.38 -65.85 -24.59
C ASN A 42 30.61 -66.47 -25.97
N SER A 43 31.26 -65.72 -26.87
CA SER A 43 31.61 -66.19 -28.21
C SER A 43 32.65 -67.32 -28.21
N ASN A 44 33.30 -67.60 -27.09
CA ASN A 44 34.28 -68.68 -26.92
C ASN A 44 33.69 -70.00 -26.39
N GLN A 45 32.36 -70.14 -26.32
CA GLN A 45 31.73 -71.38 -25.88
C GLN A 45 32.07 -72.57 -26.80
N ALA A 46 32.03 -73.79 -26.24
CA ALA A 46 32.44 -74.99 -26.96
C ALA A 46 31.46 -75.47 -28.05
N SER A 47 30.24 -74.92 -28.07
CA SER A 47 29.19 -75.24 -29.05
C SER A 47 29.05 -74.11 -30.06
N ASP A 48 28.93 -74.44 -31.35
CA ASP A 48 28.63 -73.46 -32.41
C ASP A 48 27.15 -73.01 -32.40
N THR A 49 26.33 -73.55 -31.47
CA THR A 49 24.92 -73.17 -31.29
C THR A 49 24.77 -72.27 -30.07
N PHE A 50 24.23 -71.06 -30.28
CA PHE A 50 23.93 -70.08 -29.25
C PHE A 50 22.43 -70.14 -28.93
N ALA A 51 22.08 -70.60 -27.73
CA ALA A 51 20.71 -70.54 -27.23
C ALA A 51 20.59 -69.31 -26.34
N ILE A 52 19.68 -68.41 -26.68
CA ILE A 52 19.42 -67.17 -25.95
C ILE A 52 17.98 -67.26 -25.44
N SER A 53 17.79 -67.15 -24.13
CA SER A 53 16.43 -67.09 -23.57
C SER A 53 15.79 -65.75 -23.93
N VAL A 54 14.58 -65.81 -24.50
CA VAL A 54 13.70 -64.65 -24.76
C VAL A 54 12.36 -64.78 -24.06
N HIS A 55 12.38 -65.50 -22.94
CA HIS A 55 11.17 -65.96 -22.28
C HIS A 55 10.25 -64.79 -21.87
N ASP A 56 10.81 -63.74 -21.28
CA ASP A 56 10.02 -62.63 -20.74
C ASP A 56 9.37 -61.79 -21.83
N SER A 57 10.13 -61.31 -22.83
CA SER A 57 9.54 -60.54 -23.95
C SER A 57 8.58 -61.37 -24.78
N ALA A 58 8.88 -62.65 -25.05
CA ALA A 58 7.97 -63.52 -25.77
C ALA A 58 6.66 -63.76 -25.00
N GLN A 59 6.73 -63.96 -23.67
CA GLN A 59 5.55 -64.14 -22.82
C GLN A 59 4.69 -62.88 -22.77
N GLN A 60 5.30 -61.71 -22.60
CA GLN A 60 4.61 -60.42 -22.57
C GLN A 60 3.96 -60.09 -23.92
N PHE A 61 4.68 -60.31 -25.02
CA PHE A 61 4.17 -60.09 -26.37
C PHE A 61 2.93 -60.95 -26.66
N ILE A 62 2.95 -62.24 -26.33
CA ILE A 62 1.81 -63.14 -26.52
C ILE A 62 0.62 -62.72 -25.65
N ALA A 63 0.87 -62.26 -24.42
CA ALA A 63 -0.17 -61.80 -23.50
C ALA A 63 -0.86 -60.49 -23.95
N ALA A 64 -0.14 -59.59 -24.62
CA ALA A 64 -0.64 -58.28 -25.04
C ALA A 64 -1.65 -58.31 -26.21
N SER A 65 -1.87 -59.46 -26.86
CA SER A 65 -2.84 -59.65 -27.97
C SER A 65 -2.70 -58.68 -29.17
N GLY A 66 -1.50 -58.12 -29.37
CA GLY A 66 -1.19 -57.20 -30.47
C GLY A 66 -0.87 -57.90 -31.79
N ASP A 67 -1.07 -57.20 -32.91
CA ASP A 67 -0.78 -57.65 -34.28
C ASP A 67 0.65 -57.25 -34.73
N SER A 68 1.59 -57.16 -33.77
CA SER A 68 2.94 -56.64 -33.96
C SER A 68 4.00 -57.74 -34.10
N ARG A 69 5.27 -57.35 -34.14
CA ARG A 69 6.45 -58.23 -34.18
C ARG A 69 7.27 -58.01 -32.90
N ILE A 70 8.05 -59.00 -32.49
CA ILE A 70 9.08 -58.82 -31.47
C ILE A 70 10.40 -58.53 -32.17
N ASP A 71 11.00 -57.38 -31.86
CA ASP A 71 12.27 -56.95 -32.44
C ASP A 71 13.37 -57.11 -31.38
N TYR A 72 14.53 -57.63 -31.80
CA TYR A 72 15.70 -57.78 -30.93
C TYR A 72 16.91 -57.09 -31.54
N LEU A 73 17.67 -56.40 -30.71
CA LEU A 73 18.97 -55.84 -31.06
C LEU A 73 20.09 -56.69 -30.45
N LEU A 74 20.93 -57.25 -31.32
CA LEU A 74 22.13 -57.99 -30.94
C LEU A 74 23.33 -57.07 -31.07
N THR A 75 23.88 -56.64 -29.93
CA THR A 75 25.11 -55.86 -29.89
C THR A 75 26.14 -56.50 -28.97
N GLY A 76 27.42 -56.33 -29.34
CA GLY A 76 28.57 -56.70 -28.50
C GLY A 76 29.15 -55.54 -27.70
N MET A 77 28.61 -54.32 -27.88
CA MET A 77 29.08 -53.09 -27.22
C MET A 77 27.94 -52.07 -27.13
N LEU A 78 27.88 -51.31 -26.05
CA LEU A 78 26.93 -50.21 -25.89
C LEU A 78 27.54 -48.85 -26.26
N PRO A 79 26.71 -47.85 -26.61
CA PRO A 79 27.18 -46.47 -26.78
C PRO A 79 27.98 -46.01 -25.56
N GLY A 80 29.16 -45.43 -25.80
CA GLY A 80 30.04 -44.92 -24.74
C GLY A 80 31.04 -45.92 -24.16
N GLU A 81 30.91 -47.23 -24.44
CA GLU A 81 31.93 -48.20 -24.07
C GLU A 81 33.20 -48.03 -24.92
N GLN A 82 34.36 -48.25 -24.30
CA GLN A 82 35.63 -48.21 -25.01
C GLN A 82 35.70 -49.38 -26.00
N PRO A 83 35.98 -49.12 -27.29
CA PRO A 83 36.07 -50.18 -28.27
C PRO A 83 37.22 -51.15 -27.92
N PRO A 84 37.06 -52.46 -28.18
CA PRO A 84 38.10 -53.42 -27.92
C PRO A 84 39.37 -53.09 -28.72
N SER A 85 40.54 -53.30 -28.12
CA SER A 85 41.85 -53.02 -28.73
C SER A 85 42.15 -53.86 -29.99
N GLN A 86 41.32 -54.87 -30.29
CA GLN A 86 41.36 -55.67 -31.50
C GLN A 86 39.94 -55.82 -32.05
N ALA A 87 39.81 -55.85 -33.38
CA ALA A 87 38.55 -56.14 -34.03
C ALA A 87 38.07 -57.55 -33.64
N ARG A 88 36.92 -57.62 -32.97
CA ARG A 88 36.24 -58.86 -32.58
C ARG A 88 34.83 -58.82 -33.16
N GLY A 89 34.40 -59.93 -33.76
CA GLY A 89 33.05 -60.05 -34.32
C GLY A 89 32.65 -61.51 -34.42
N VAL A 90 31.34 -61.76 -34.41
CA VAL A 90 30.71 -63.07 -34.63
C VAL A 90 29.73 -62.90 -35.77
N LEU A 91 29.71 -63.85 -36.70
CA LEU A 91 28.74 -63.90 -37.80
C LEU A 91 27.78 -65.05 -37.56
N PHE A 92 26.49 -64.76 -37.54
CA PHE A 92 25.42 -65.75 -37.47
C PHE A 92 24.85 -66.01 -38.87
N PHE A 93 24.29 -67.21 -39.07
CA PHE A 93 23.54 -67.52 -40.28
C PHE A 93 22.25 -66.68 -40.31
N ASP A 94 21.91 -66.12 -41.47
CA ASP A 94 20.70 -65.34 -41.71
C ASP A 94 19.67 -66.12 -42.54
N GLY A 95 18.46 -65.57 -42.68
CA GLY A 95 17.36 -66.18 -43.41
C GLY A 95 17.57 -66.29 -44.93
N THR A 96 18.63 -65.67 -45.48
CA THR A 96 18.97 -65.76 -46.90
C THR A 96 20.15 -66.71 -47.19
N HIS A 97 20.80 -67.26 -46.16
CA HIS A 97 21.96 -68.14 -46.33
C HIS A 97 21.57 -69.46 -47.05
N PRO A 98 22.40 -70.00 -47.96
CA PRO A 98 22.08 -71.25 -48.70
C PRO A 98 21.89 -72.50 -47.84
N ASN A 99 22.37 -72.50 -46.59
CA ASN A 99 22.28 -73.65 -45.67
C ASN A 99 21.10 -73.44 -44.72
N THR A 100 19.92 -73.88 -45.15
CA THR A 100 18.67 -73.66 -44.42
C THR A 100 18.55 -74.41 -43.10
N LEU A 101 19.37 -75.45 -42.88
CA LEU A 101 19.43 -76.19 -41.61
C LEU A 101 19.98 -75.36 -40.45
N ASN A 102 20.72 -74.29 -40.76
CA ASN A 102 21.36 -73.42 -39.79
C ASN A 102 20.66 -72.05 -39.69
N TRP A 103 19.52 -71.83 -40.34
CA TRP A 103 18.76 -70.60 -40.17
C TRP A 103 18.36 -70.39 -38.70
N PRO A 104 18.18 -69.13 -38.25
CA PRO A 104 17.68 -68.85 -36.91
C PRO A 104 16.35 -69.57 -36.64
N THR A 105 16.20 -70.15 -35.44
CA THR A 105 14.97 -70.83 -35.03
C THR A 105 14.49 -70.33 -33.66
N LEU A 106 13.19 -70.07 -33.53
CA LEU A 106 12.53 -69.75 -32.26
C LEU A 106 11.73 -70.96 -31.79
N ASN A 107 12.15 -71.58 -30.69
CA ASN A 107 11.48 -72.73 -30.10
C ASN A 107 10.63 -72.29 -28.91
N LEU A 108 9.31 -72.34 -29.05
CA LEU A 108 8.36 -72.03 -27.98
C LEU A 108 7.79 -73.31 -27.38
N THR A 109 7.93 -73.48 -26.07
CA THR A 109 7.23 -74.50 -25.29
C THR A 109 6.17 -73.81 -24.45
N TYR A 110 4.90 -74.21 -24.54
CA TYR A 110 3.78 -73.54 -23.89
C TYR A 110 2.90 -74.52 -23.10
N SER A 111 2.21 -74.00 -22.09
CA SER A 111 1.19 -74.66 -21.28
C SER A 111 -0.09 -73.81 -21.24
N LEU A 112 -1.21 -74.38 -20.79
CA LEU A 112 -2.42 -73.59 -20.52
C LEU A 112 -2.26 -72.92 -19.16
N PRO A 113 -2.35 -71.58 -19.06
CA PRO A 113 -2.11 -70.88 -17.81
C PRO A 113 -3.25 -71.11 -16.81
N VAL A 114 -2.91 -71.15 -15.51
CA VAL A 114 -3.91 -71.18 -14.42
C VAL A 114 -4.39 -69.75 -14.08
N ASN A 115 -3.49 -68.77 -14.17
CA ASN A 115 -3.76 -67.35 -13.97
C ASN A 115 -3.56 -66.56 -15.28
N THR A 116 -4.33 -65.50 -15.50
CA THR A 116 -4.20 -64.67 -16.71
C THR A 116 -3.33 -63.43 -16.51
N SER A 117 -2.95 -63.13 -15.26
CA SER A 117 -2.12 -62.00 -14.87
C SER A 117 -1.50 -62.26 -13.51
N ILE A 118 -0.40 -61.58 -13.21
CA ILE A 118 0.30 -61.62 -11.93
C ILE A 118 0.48 -60.20 -11.40
N ALA A 119 0.49 -60.04 -10.08
CA ALA A 119 0.72 -58.74 -9.46
C ALA A 119 2.11 -58.20 -9.78
N GLU A 120 2.24 -56.88 -9.87
CA GLU A 120 3.52 -56.21 -10.04
C GLU A 120 4.26 -56.09 -8.70
N SER A 121 5.58 -56.01 -8.77
CA SER A 121 6.43 -55.75 -7.61
C SER A 121 6.54 -54.25 -7.36
N THR A 122 6.64 -53.85 -6.10
CA THR A 122 6.95 -52.49 -5.67
C THR A 122 8.24 -52.54 -4.85
N LEU A 123 9.27 -51.84 -5.30
CA LEU A 123 10.59 -51.80 -4.66
C LEU A 123 10.56 -50.76 -3.52
N LEU A 124 10.99 -51.14 -2.31
CA LEU A 124 10.92 -50.30 -1.12
C LEU A 124 12.29 -49.72 -0.74
N GLU A 125 13.26 -50.61 -0.49
CA GLU A 125 14.63 -50.24 -0.11
C GLU A 125 15.63 -51.16 -0.84
N PRO A 126 16.83 -50.68 -1.22
CA PRO A 126 17.24 -49.28 -1.23
C PRO A 126 16.41 -48.41 -2.18
N ILE A 127 16.12 -47.17 -1.76
CA ILE A 127 15.39 -46.19 -2.58
C ILE A 127 16.21 -45.81 -3.82
N GLY A 128 15.52 -45.66 -4.94
CA GLY A 128 16.08 -45.28 -6.22
C GLY A 128 16.92 -44.01 -6.19
N GLY A 129 18.17 -44.09 -6.69
CA GLY A 129 19.10 -42.96 -6.79
C GLY A 129 19.73 -42.52 -5.46
N GLN A 130 19.37 -43.14 -4.34
CA GLN A 130 19.90 -42.77 -3.02
C GLN A 130 21.13 -43.61 -2.64
N THR A 131 21.93 -43.06 -1.72
CA THR A 131 23.04 -43.81 -1.11
C THR A 131 22.54 -44.73 -0.01
N THR A 132 23.22 -45.86 0.15
CA THR A 132 23.01 -46.78 1.27
C THR A 132 23.95 -46.45 2.42
N TRP A 133 23.40 -46.11 3.59
CA TRP A 133 24.19 -45.73 4.77
C TRP A 133 24.35 -46.86 5.78
N ASN A 134 25.56 -47.00 6.32
CA ASN A 134 25.86 -47.75 7.53
C ASN A 134 26.07 -46.76 8.68
N VAL A 135 25.24 -46.85 9.71
CA VAL A 135 25.27 -45.94 10.86
C VAL A 135 25.90 -46.63 12.06
N THR A 136 27.10 -46.22 12.46
CA THR A 136 27.77 -46.74 13.67
C THR A 136 28.02 -45.60 14.66
N GLY A 137 27.21 -45.55 15.74
CA GLY A 137 27.34 -44.49 16.75
C GLY A 137 27.04 -43.07 16.24
N GLY A 138 26.30 -42.95 15.14
CA GLY A 138 26.04 -41.69 14.43
C GLY A 138 27.02 -41.40 13.28
N ASN A 139 28.13 -42.13 13.19
CA ASN A 139 29.06 -42.01 12.07
C ASN A 139 28.50 -42.75 10.84
N LEU A 140 28.46 -42.05 9.72
CA LEU A 140 28.01 -42.52 8.42
C LEU A 140 29.18 -43.06 7.59
N SER A 141 28.95 -44.18 6.93
CA SER A 141 29.79 -44.73 5.87
C SER A 141 28.93 -45.52 4.87
N GLY A 142 29.44 -45.82 3.67
CA GLY A 142 28.69 -46.65 2.71
C GLY A 142 28.36 -48.05 3.25
N ASN A 143 27.09 -48.45 3.11
CA ASN A 143 26.64 -49.80 3.48
C ASN A 143 26.93 -50.79 2.35
N THR A 144 27.97 -51.58 2.52
CA THR A 144 28.37 -52.62 1.56
C THR A 144 27.51 -53.88 1.63
N THR A 145 26.59 -53.98 2.59
CA THR A 145 25.67 -55.11 2.77
C THR A 145 24.23 -54.62 2.93
N PRO A 146 23.67 -53.92 1.93
CA PRO A 146 22.30 -53.43 2.01
C PRO A 146 21.29 -54.60 1.97
N VAL A 147 20.08 -54.33 2.46
CA VAL A 147 18.95 -55.26 2.36
C VAL A 147 17.99 -54.71 1.32
N MET A 148 17.79 -55.46 0.25
CA MET A 148 16.79 -55.15 -0.77
C MET A 148 15.43 -55.66 -0.30
N THR A 149 14.40 -54.84 -0.30
CA THR A 149 13.04 -55.20 0.15
C THR A 149 12.01 -54.76 -0.87
N TRP A 150 10.99 -55.60 -1.08
CA TRP A 150 9.93 -55.35 -2.04
C TRP A 150 8.61 -55.94 -1.56
N GLU A 151 7.52 -55.46 -2.14
CA GLU A 151 6.16 -55.94 -1.88
C GLU A 151 5.36 -56.14 -3.16
N THR A 152 4.25 -56.85 -3.06
CA THR A 152 3.29 -57.06 -4.15
C THR A 152 2.28 -55.90 -4.19
N SER A 153 2.06 -55.30 -5.35
CA SER A 153 1.21 -54.10 -5.50
C SER A 153 -0.27 -54.29 -5.12
N ASP A 154 -0.78 -55.52 -5.19
CA ASP A 154 -2.16 -55.88 -4.82
C ASP A 154 -2.27 -56.66 -3.49
N ASN A 155 -1.15 -56.78 -2.77
CA ASN A 155 -1.02 -57.54 -1.52
C ASN A 155 -1.29 -59.07 -1.66
N SER A 156 -1.19 -59.62 -2.87
CA SER A 156 -1.26 -61.07 -3.12
C SER A 156 0.03 -61.79 -2.70
N GLN A 157 -0.01 -63.11 -2.49
CA GLN A 157 1.21 -63.88 -2.21
C GLN A 157 1.82 -64.38 -3.51
N GLN A 158 3.06 -63.97 -3.80
CA GLN A 158 3.76 -64.31 -5.04
C GLN A 158 5.15 -64.88 -4.76
N HIS A 159 5.68 -65.66 -5.70
CA HIS A 159 7.12 -65.89 -5.74
C HIS A 159 7.79 -64.69 -6.45
N SER A 160 9.06 -64.46 -6.14
CA SER A 160 9.86 -63.39 -6.74
C SER A 160 11.15 -63.92 -7.33
N ILE A 161 11.60 -63.26 -8.39
CA ILE A 161 12.96 -63.34 -8.91
C ILE A 161 13.60 -61.97 -8.75
N LEU A 162 14.74 -61.92 -8.05
CA LEU A 162 15.57 -60.74 -7.84
C LEU A 162 16.83 -60.86 -8.69
N GLN A 163 17.23 -59.75 -9.32
CA GLN A 163 18.52 -59.62 -9.99
C GLN A 163 19.24 -58.34 -9.55
N LEU A 164 20.55 -58.43 -9.37
CA LEU A 164 21.44 -57.31 -9.06
C LEU A 164 22.57 -57.26 -10.09
N ALA A 165 22.84 -56.08 -10.63
CA ALA A 165 23.80 -55.83 -11.70
C ALA A 165 24.69 -54.62 -11.39
N THR A 166 25.80 -54.51 -12.13
CA THR A 166 26.70 -53.33 -12.12
C THR A 166 26.52 -52.43 -13.34
N ASP A 167 25.51 -52.69 -14.17
CA ASP A 167 25.16 -51.86 -15.32
C ASP A 167 23.64 -51.76 -15.48
N PRO A 168 23.12 -50.60 -15.96
CA PRO A 168 21.68 -50.35 -16.05
C PRO A 168 20.96 -51.28 -17.02
N PHE A 169 21.68 -51.93 -17.94
CA PHE A 169 21.10 -52.86 -18.90
C PHE A 169 21.09 -54.31 -18.41
N TYR A 170 21.46 -54.56 -17.15
CA TYR A 170 21.48 -55.88 -16.52
C TYR A 170 22.32 -56.92 -17.28
N ARG A 171 23.42 -56.52 -17.95
CA ARG A 171 24.31 -57.44 -18.67
C ARG A 171 25.27 -58.16 -17.74
N ASN A 172 25.75 -57.46 -16.72
CA ASN A 172 26.71 -57.92 -15.72
C ASN A 172 25.98 -58.18 -14.40
N LEU A 173 25.25 -59.31 -14.36
CA LEU A 173 24.61 -59.78 -13.14
C LEU A 173 25.66 -60.23 -12.12
N ILE A 174 25.61 -59.67 -10.92
CA ILE A 174 26.45 -60.08 -9.79
C ILE A 174 25.69 -60.95 -8.79
N HIS A 175 24.35 -60.90 -8.83
CA HIS A 175 23.51 -61.76 -8.01
C HIS A 175 22.15 -62.01 -8.68
N VAL A 176 21.63 -63.24 -8.53
CA VAL A 176 20.31 -63.67 -8.98
C VAL A 176 19.73 -64.58 -7.92
N GLU A 177 18.49 -64.33 -7.53
CA GLU A 177 17.76 -65.13 -6.54
C GLU A 177 16.38 -65.47 -7.09
N ASP A 178 16.01 -66.74 -7.08
CA ASP A 178 14.67 -67.22 -7.39
C ASP A 178 14.08 -67.89 -6.14
N SER A 179 13.06 -67.26 -5.56
CA SER A 179 12.44 -67.75 -4.32
C SER A 179 11.92 -69.19 -4.42
N ARG A 180 11.62 -69.69 -5.63
CA ARG A 180 11.15 -71.07 -5.87
C ARG A 180 12.28 -72.09 -5.76
N THR A 181 13.50 -71.74 -6.15
CA THR A 181 14.65 -72.66 -6.10
C THR A 181 15.12 -72.90 -4.67
N ASN A 182 14.83 -71.96 -3.77
CA ASN A 182 15.26 -72.01 -2.38
C ASN A 182 14.18 -72.56 -1.43
N GLY A 183 13.02 -72.93 -1.96
CA GLY A 183 11.92 -73.55 -1.20
C GLY A 183 11.16 -72.59 -0.29
N ASN A 184 11.30 -71.28 -0.49
CA ASN A 184 10.56 -70.27 0.25
C ASN A 184 9.10 -70.27 -0.19
N PRO A 185 8.12 -70.17 0.73
CA PRO A 185 6.71 -69.99 0.35
C PRO A 185 6.50 -68.62 -0.32
N PRO A 186 5.47 -68.45 -1.17
CA PRO A 186 5.14 -67.15 -1.74
C PRO A 186 4.72 -66.16 -0.64
N THR A 187 5.14 -64.91 -0.75
CA THR A 187 4.86 -63.84 0.22
C THR A 187 4.31 -62.59 -0.50
N ASN A 188 3.67 -61.71 0.26
CA ASN A 188 3.22 -60.39 -0.19
C ASN A 188 4.29 -59.29 0.05
N SER A 189 5.30 -59.60 0.86
CA SER A 189 6.47 -58.77 1.12
C SER A 189 7.66 -59.69 1.38
N ASP A 190 8.82 -59.37 0.82
CA ASP A 190 10.04 -60.15 0.95
C ASP A 190 11.28 -59.24 0.97
N GLY A 191 12.42 -59.81 1.32
CA GLY A 191 13.68 -59.09 1.30
C GLY A 191 14.90 -59.98 1.22
N TYR A 192 15.96 -59.45 0.61
CA TYR A 192 17.23 -60.11 0.41
C TYR A 192 18.38 -59.26 0.96
N ALA A 193 19.10 -59.82 1.93
CA ALA A 193 20.28 -59.20 2.52
C ALA A 193 21.56 -59.65 1.82
N ILE A 194 22.38 -58.70 1.37
CA ILE A 194 23.73 -59.01 0.87
C ILE A 194 24.58 -59.52 2.04
N LEU A 195 25.15 -60.71 1.89
CA LEU A 195 26.01 -61.31 2.91
C LEU A 195 27.42 -60.73 2.84
N GLY A 196 28.11 -60.64 3.98
CA GLY A 196 29.45 -60.03 4.06
C GLY A 196 30.54 -60.69 3.19
N THR A 197 30.35 -61.94 2.75
CA THR A 197 31.24 -62.60 1.76
C THR A 197 31.03 -62.10 0.33
N SER A 198 29.91 -61.43 0.07
CA SER A 198 29.49 -60.86 -1.21
C SER A 198 29.30 -59.35 -1.08
N ALA A 199 30.00 -58.72 -0.13
CA ALA A 199 29.90 -57.29 0.13
C ALA A 199 30.19 -56.48 -1.15
N LEU A 200 29.37 -55.46 -1.36
CA LEU A 200 29.47 -54.53 -2.46
C LEU A 200 30.69 -53.59 -2.27
N SER A 201 31.15 -53.00 -3.36
CA SER A 201 32.23 -52.01 -3.36
C SER A 201 31.67 -50.62 -3.09
N THR A 202 32.39 -49.82 -2.30
CA THR A 202 32.12 -48.38 -2.16
C THR A 202 32.53 -47.62 -3.42
N GLY A 203 31.90 -46.47 -3.68
CA GLY A 203 32.11 -45.67 -4.89
C GLY A 203 31.55 -46.36 -6.14
N ALA A 204 30.50 -47.17 -6.02
CA ALA A 204 29.90 -47.87 -7.14
C ALA A 204 28.38 -47.78 -7.10
N GLU A 205 27.78 -47.67 -8.28
CA GLU A 205 26.33 -47.76 -8.48
C GLU A 205 25.94 -49.20 -8.83
N TYR A 206 24.81 -49.63 -8.31
CA TYR A 206 24.23 -50.95 -8.50
C TYR A 206 22.78 -50.83 -8.95
N PHE A 207 22.39 -51.72 -9.85
CA PHE A 207 21.05 -51.75 -10.45
C PHE A 207 20.38 -53.04 -10.01
N TRP A 208 19.18 -52.94 -9.44
CA TRP A 208 18.44 -54.12 -9.00
C TRP A 208 17.01 -54.10 -9.49
N ARG A 209 16.51 -55.30 -9.79
CA ARG A 209 15.16 -55.50 -10.29
C ARG A 209 14.51 -56.72 -9.69
N VAL A 210 13.20 -56.65 -9.53
CA VAL A 210 12.36 -57.75 -9.06
C VAL A 210 11.19 -57.91 -10.01
N LYS A 211 10.88 -59.15 -10.35
CA LYS A 211 9.58 -59.52 -10.93
C LYS A 211 8.93 -60.61 -10.09
N HIS A 212 7.61 -60.63 -10.09
CA HIS A 212 6.88 -61.75 -9.56
C HIS A 212 6.76 -62.88 -10.58
N ILE A 213 6.66 -64.10 -10.08
CA ILE A 213 6.45 -65.29 -10.88
C ILE A 213 5.50 -66.24 -10.13
N ASP A 214 4.65 -66.95 -10.86
CA ASP A 214 3.82 -67.99 -10.26
C ASP A 214 4.45 -69.39 -10.35
N ASN A 215 3.72 -70.39 -9.88
CA ASN A 215 4.18 -71.78 -9.84
C ASN A 215 4.16 -72.48 -11.21
N ASP A 216 3.34 -71.99 -12.15
CA ASP A 216 3.26 -72.49 -13.53
C ASP A 216 4.19 -71.76 -14.51
N GLY A 217 4.89 -70.72 -14.06
CA GLY A 217 5.95 -70.04 -14.80
C GLY A 217 5.49 -68.76 -15.51
N LEU A 218 4.29 -68.26 -15.24
CA LEU A 218 3.86 -66.92 -15.66
C LEU A 218 4.71 -65.88 -14.91
N SER A 219 5.54 -65.15 -15.66
CA SER A 219 6.32 -64.04 -15.15
C SER A 219 5.58 -62.71 -15.30
N GLY A 220 5.74 -61.84 -14.30
CA GLY A 220 5.32 -60.45 -14.35
C GLY A 220 6.35 -59.56 -15.06
N VAL A 221 6.07 -58.26 -15.08
CA VAL A 221 7.01 -57.25 -15.57
C VAL A 221 8.13 -57.05 -14.55
N TRP A 222 9.33 -56.74 -15.03
CA TRP A 222 10.44 -56.31 -14.18
C TRP A 222 10.17 -54.91 -13.64
N ASN A 223 10.18 -54.74 -12.32
CA ASN A 223 10.34 -53.44 -11.70
C ASN A 223 11.82 -53.25 -11.34
N GLU A 224 12.42 -52.13 -11.72
CA GLU A 224 13.86 -51.87 -11.63
C GLU A 224 14.17 -50.52 -10.99
N THR A 225 15.27 -50.45 -10.25
CA THR A 225 15.80 -49.21 -9.68
C THR A 225 17.31 -49.31 -9.45
N SER A 226 17.95 -48.21 -9.07
CA SER A 226 19.38 -48.18 -8.74
C SER A 226 19.64 -47.58 -7.38
N PHE A 227 20.77 -47.91 -6.78
CA PHE A 227 21.29 -47.26 -5.60
C PHE A 227 22.81 -47.25 -5.70
N PHE A 228 23.46 -46.40 -4.91
CA PHE A 228 24.91 -46.44 -4.83
C PHE A 228 25.40 -46.67 -3.42
N VAL A 229 26.60 -47.24 -3.32
CA VAL A 229 27.30 -47.39 -2.06
C VAL A 229 28.35 -46.29 -2.02
N THR A 230 28.08 -45.22 -1.26
CA THR A 230 28.96 -44.06 -1.18
C THR A 230 30.39 -44.43 -0.73
N SER A 231 31.39 -43.73 -1.29
CA SER A 231 32.76 -43.77 -0.81
C SER A 231 33.02 -42.78 0.33
N MET A 232 32.05 -41.93 0.63
CA MET A 232 32.12 -40.94 1.70
C MET A 232 32.03 -41.56 3.09
N THR A 233 32.66 -40.88 4.04
CA THR A 233 32.53 -41.16 5.47
C THR A 233 32.36 -39.85 6.22
N SER A 234 31.49 -39.84 7.22
CA SER A 234 31.40 -38.70 8.11
C SER A 234 32.59 -38.63 9.07
N GLN A 235 32.84 -37.44 9.60
CA GLN A 235 33.79 -37.18 10.67
C GLN A 235 33.05 -36.90 11.98
N TRP A 236 33.44 -37.57 13.07
CA TRP A 236 32.94 -37.23 14.41
C TRP A 236 33.62 -35.96 14.94
N LEU A 237 32.82 -34.99 15.39
CA LEU A 237 33.29 -33.70 15.91
C LEU A 237 33.32 -33.63 17.45
N GLY A 238 32.70 -34.59 18.13
CA GLY A 238 32.58 -34.62 19.59
C GLY A 238 31.12 -34.65 20.06
N GLY A 239 30.86 -35.28 21.20
CA GLY A 239 29.50 -35.47 21.70
C GLY A 239 28.63 -36.24 20.69
N SER A 240 27.48 -35.68 20.33
CA SER A 240 26.57 -36.22 19.31
C SER A 240 26.78 -35.64 17.90
N LEU A 241 27.73 -34.73 17.71
CA LEU A 241 27.92 -33.99 16.45
C LEU A 241 28.83 -34.75 15.48
N HIS A 242 28.39 -34.79 14.23
CA HIS A 242 29.09 -35.40 13.11
C HIS A 242 29.04 -34.46 11.91
N LYS A 243 30.00 -34.62 11.00
CA LYS A 243 30.17 -33.80 9.82
C LYS A 243 30.26 -34.65 8.56
N LEU A 244 29.53 -34.27 7.53
CA LEU A 244 29.68 -34.74 6.16
C LEU A 244 30.09 -33.56 5.26
N VAL A 245 31.10 -33.74 4.41
CA VAL A 245 31.56 -32.69 3.49
C VAL A 245 31.39 -33.19 2.07
N VAL A 246 30.53 -32.55 1.28
CA VAL A 246 30.24 -32.94 -0.10
C VAL A 246 30.85 -31.92 -1.07
N THR A 247 31.46 -32.42 -2.14
CA THR A 247 32.10 -31.68 -3.25
C THR A 247 31.77 -32.35 -4.57
N ALA A 248 31.99 -31.68 -5.70
CA ALA A 248 31.75 -32.28 -7.03
C ALA A 248 32.58 -33.56 -7.29
N ASP A 249 33.73 -33.69 -6.63
CA ASP A 249 34.61 -34.87 -6.74
C ASP A 249 34.36 -35.93 -5.63
N SER A 250 33.26 -35.84 -4.86
CA SER A 250 33.01 -36.75 -3.73
C SER A 250 32.74 -38.20 -4.13
N GLU A 251 32.23 -38.44 -5.33
CA GLU A 251 32.04 -39.80 -5.88
C GLU A 251 32.66 -39.92 -7.29
N PRO A 252 34.00 -39.95 -7.39
CA PRO A 252 34.71 -39.80 -8.67
C PRO A 252 34.51 -40.97 -9.64
N THR A 253 33.97 -42.09 -9.16
CA THR A 253 33.72 -43.32 -9.91
C THR A 253 32.25 -43.52 -10.28
N ILE A 254 31.35 -42.66 -9.79
CA ILE A 254 29.92 -42.70 -10.09
C ILE A 254 29.61 -41.53 -11.01
N SER A 255 29.12 -41.82 -12.21
CA SER A 255 28.85 -40.77 -13.19
C SER A 255 27.67 -39.90 -12.74
N GLY A 256 27.86 -38.58 -12.72
CA GLY A 256 26.78 -37.63 -12.40
C GLY A 256 26.37 -37.59 -10.93
N THR A 257 27.18 -38.13 -10.01
CA THR A 257 26.95 -38.03 -8.56
C THR A 257 28.19 -37.47 -7.87
N PRO A 258 28.05 -36.47 -6.97
CA PRO A 258 26.86 -35.63 -6.80
C PRO A 258 26.52 -34.83 -8.07
N ASP A 259 25.23 -34.64 -8.33
CA ASP A 259 24.77 -33.78 -9.42
C ASP A 259 24.84 -32.30 -8.99
N PHE A 260 25.95 -31.65 -9.34
CA PHE A 260 26.12 -30.21 -9.19
C PHE A 260 25.72 -29.49 -10.47
N ALA A 261 24.72 -28.63 -10.38
CA ALA A 261 24.33 -27.72 -11.44
C ALA A 261 24.88 -26.33 -11.15
N HIS A 262 25.34 -25.59 -12.17
CA HIS A 262 25.67 -24.18 -12.01
C HIS A 262 25.36 -23.38 -13.26
N ALA A 263 25.15 -22.07 -13.10
CA ALA A 263 25.12 -21.11 -14.18
C ALA A 263 25.39 -19.70 -13.65
N THR A 264 25.94 -18.80 -14.47
CA THR A 264 25.82 -17.36 -14.24
C THR A 264 24.93 -16.75 -15.31
N ILE A 265 23.89 -16.05 -14.86
CA ILE A 265 22.94 -15.31 -15.68
C ILE A 265 23.23 -13.82 -15.58
N SER A 266 23.07 -13.07 -16.67
CA SER A 266 23.46 -11.64 -16.69
C SER A 266 22.47 -10.77 -17.46
N SER A 267 22.18 -9.59 -16.91
CA SER A 267 21.36 -8.58 -17.59
C SER A 267 22.04 -7.96 -18.82
N SER A 268 23.37 -8.09 -18.93
CA SER A 268 24.11 -7.66 -20.13
C SER A 268 24.00 -8.66 -21.29
N SER A 269 23.65 -9.91 -21.00
CA SER A 269 23.40 -10.97 -21.98
C SER A 269 22.13 -11.75 -21.60
N PRO A 270 20.93 -11.13 -21.72
CA PRO A 270 19.73 -11.64 -21.07
C PRO A 270 19.25 -13.02 -21.51
N THR A 271 19.65 -13.47 -22.70
CA THR A 271 19.23 -14.73 -23.32
C THR A 271 20.34 -15.78 -23.34
N GLY A 272 21.41 -15.59 -22.55
CA GLY A 272 22.53 -16.52 -22.47
C GLY A 272 22.93 -16.80 -21.03
N ASN A 273 23.80 -17.79 -20.87
CA ASN A 273 24.43 -18.16 -19.60
C ASN A 273 25.89 -18.55 -19.83
N THR A 274 26.53 -19.00 -18.75
CA THR A 274 27.93 -19.46 -18.73
C THR A 274 28.06 -20.90 -18.24
N PHE A 275 27.07 -21.74 -18.54
CA PHE A 275 27.15 -23.16 -18.21
C PHE A 275 28.45 -23.81 -18.72
N GLY A 276 29.08 -24.64 -17.89
CA GLY A 276 30.33 -25.31 -18.21
C GLY A 276 31.58 -24.43 -18.10
N TYR A 277 31.45 -23.17 -17.70
CA TYR A 277 32.61 -22.33 -17.40
C TYR A 277 33.20 -22.70 -16.02
N PRO A 278 34.52 -22.57 -15.83
CA PRO A 278 35.18 -22.88 -14.56
C PRO A 278 34.94 -21.81 -13.48
N TYR A 279 34.01 -20.88 -13.67
CA TYR A 279 33.75 -19.81 -12.70
C TYR A 279 32.25 -19.50 -12.59
N ILE A 280 31.83 -19.11 -11.39
CA ILE A 280 30.53 -18.50 -11.09
C ILE A 280 30.76 -17.02 -10.86
N GLY A 281 30.19 -16.16 -11.70
CA GLY A 281 30.31 -14.70 -11.59
C GLY A 281 29.14 -14.08 -10.83
N VAL A 282 29.45 -13.16 -9.92
CA VAL A 282 28.48 -12.30 -9.24
C VAL A 282 28.95 -10.85 -9.36
N THR A 283 28.16 -10.03 -10.04
CA THR A 283 28.58 -8.70 -10.51
C THR A 283 27.43 -7.71 -10.39
N ASP A 284 27.71 -6.49 -9.97
CA ASP A 284 26.82 -5.34 -10.12
C ASP A 284 27.63 -4.13 -10.56
N SER A 285 27.45 -3.70 -11.80
CA SER A 285 28.21 -2.59 -12.40
C SER A 285 27.41 -1.92 -13.50
N GLN A 286 27.48 -0.59 -13.55
CA GLN A 286 26.81 0.20 -14.59
C GLN A 286 27.30 -0.13 -16.01
N SER A 287 28.52 -0.66 -16.15
CA SER A 287 29.15 -0.95 -17.44
C SER A 287 28.96 -2.40 -17.92
N SER A 288 28.85 -3.36 -17.00
CA SER A 288 28.74 -4.80 -17.29
C SER A 288 27.39 -5.39 -16.92
N GLY A 289 26.45 -4.56 -16.47
CA GLY A 289 25.16 -5.01 -15.95
C GLY A 289 25.30 -5.77 -14.64
N LYS A 290 24.21 -6.45 -14.28
CA LYS A 290 24.09 -7.29 -13.10
C LYS A 290 24.20 -8.75 -13.50
N SER A 291 24.89 -9.55 -12.70
CA SER A 291 25.04 -10.99 -12.91
C SER A 291 24.82 -11.73 -11.59
N ASN A 292 23.96 -12.73 -11.62
CA ASN A 292 23.65 -13.60 -10.49
C ASN A 292 24.23 -15.00 -10.73
N GLY A 293 24.81 -15.59 -9.69
CA GLY A 293 25.34 -16.95 -9.72
C GLY A 293 24.31 -17.96 -9.20
N LEU A 294 24.02 -19.00 -9.97
CA LEU A 294 23.15 -20.10 -9.57
C LEU A 294 24.00 -21.34 -9.31
N LEU A 295 23.72 -22.02 -8.19
CA LEU A 295 24.37 -23.27 -7.81
C LEU A 295 23.33 -24.22 -7.23
N GLY A 296 23.15 -25.36 -7.90
CA GLY A 296 22.26 -26.44 -7.48
C GLY A 296 23.06 -27.67 -7.08
N PHE A 297 22.54 -28.41 -6.11
CA PHE A 297 23.11 -29.63 -5.58
C PHE A 297 22.01 -30.65 -5.29
N ASP A 298 22.08 -31.81 -5.92
CA ASP A 298 21.18 -32.93 -5.62
C ASP A 298 21.50 -33.60 -4.29
N ILE A 299 20.94 -33.02 -3.23
CA ILE A 299 21.08 -33.49 -1.86
C ILE A 299 20.31 -34.79 -1.59
N ARG A 300 19.41 -35.20 -2.49
CA ARG A 300 18.64 -36.45 -2.36
C ARG A 300 19.56 -37.67 -2.38
N ASN A 301 20.72 -37.55 -3.03
CA ASN A 301 21.75 -38.59 -3.06
C ASN A 301 22.39 -38.81 -1.68
N TYR A 302 22.24 -37.87 -0.74
CA TYR A 302 22.88 -37.86 0.58
C TYR A 302 21.89 -37.61 1.73
N LEU A 303 20.62 -37.99 1.57
CA LEU A 303 19.65 -37.90 2.65
C LEU A 303 20.15 -38.62 3.91
N LEU A 304 19.94 -38.00 5.06
CA LEU A 304 20.33 -38.59 6.33
C LEU A 304 19.34 -39.71 6.72
N PRO A 305 19.82 -40.86 7.24
CA PRO A 305 18.95 -41.90 7.77
C PRO A 305 18.05 -41.40 8.91
N ASP A 306 16.90 -42.05 9.08
CA ASP A 306 15.98 -41.80 10.19
C ASP A 306 16.68 -41.76 11.56
N GLY A 307 16.33 -40.75 12.35
CA GLY A 307 16.93 -40.50 13.67
C GLY A 307 18.21 -39.67 13.65
N LEU A 308 18.65 -39.22 12.47
CA LEU A 308 19.65 -38.17 12.30
C LEU A 308 19.00 -36.90 11.74
N ALA A 309 19.46 -35.74 12.20
CA ALA A 309 18.96 -34.45 11.75
C ALA A 309 20.10 -33.45 11.58
N VAL A 310 20.01 -32.62 10.54
CA VAL A 310 20.96 -31.54 10.28
C VAL A 310 20.83 -30.50 11.39
N VAL A 311 21.94 -30.08 11.99
CA VAL A 311 21.98 -29.04 13.03
C VAL A 311 22.67 -27.76 12.55
N GLY A 312 23.42 -27.85 11.45
CA GLY A 312 24.09 -26.72 10.83
C GLY A 312 24.58 -27.11 9.44
N SER A 313 24.57 -26.17 8.49
CA SER A 313 25.19 -26.36 7.19
C SER A 313 25.77 -25.06 6.65
N GLU A 314 26.90 -25.21 5.98
CA GLU A 314 27.69 -24.14 5.42
C GLU A 314 28.08 -24.48 3.99
N ILE A 315 28.05 -23.49 3.09
CA ILE A 315 28.62 -23.61 1.75
C ILE A 315 29.87 -22.76 1.67
N THR A 316 30.95 -23.34 1.16
CA THR A 316 32.21 -22.65 0.92
C THR A 316 32.47 -22.52 -0.58
N LEU A 317 32.67 -21.28 -1.04
CA LEU A 317 33.14 -20.96 -2.39
C LEU A 317 34.51 -20.29 -2.33
N THR A 318 35.42 -20.72 -3.21
CA THR A 318 36.74 -20.11 -3.34
C THR A 318 36.70 -19.01 -4.40
N SER A 319 36.88 -17.76 -3.97
CA SER A 319 36.98 -16.60 -4.88
C SER A 319 38.35 -16.52 -5.53
N THR A 320 38.35 -16.33 -6.85
CA THR A 320 39.56 -16.15 -7.68
C THR A 320 39.80 -14.69 -8.04
N SER A 321 38.75 -13.88 -7.97
CA SER A 321 38.79 -12.43 -8.19
C SER A 321 37.72 -11.76 -7.33
N VAL A 322 38.10 -10.67 -6.66
CA VAL A 322 37.21 -9.80 -5.89
C VAL A 322 37.59 -8.36 -6.23
N THR A 323 36.66 -7.62 -6.82
CA THR A 323 36.83 -6.23 -7.27
C THR A 323 35.70 -5.38 -6.71
N GLY A 324 36.02 -4.17 -6.27
CA GLY A 324 35.09 -3.26 -5.60
C GLY A 324 35.56 -2.94 -4.18
N THR A 325 34.86 -2.03 -3.51
CA THR A 325 35.12 -1.71 -2.10
C THR A 325 34.24 -2.58 -1.24
N ASN A 326 34.83 -3.57 -0.54
CA ASN A 326 34.14 -4.50 0.35
C ASN A 326 32.81 -5.06 -0.22
N PRO A 327 32.85 -5.83 -1.32
CA PRO A 327 31.66 -6.51 -1.85
C PRO A 327 30.90 -7.28 -0.78
N ASP A 328 29.62 -7.04 -0.61
CA ASP A 328 28.73 -7.81 0.25
C ASP A 328 27.83 -8.68 -0.62
N LEU A 329 27.95 -9.99 -0.48
CA LEU A 329 27.20 -10.95 -1.30
C LEU A 329 26.23 -11.74 -0.41
N GLY A 330 24.96 -11.70 -0.80
CA GLY A 330 23.92 -12.52 -0.19
C GLY A 330 23.77 -13.87 -0.89
N VAL A 331 23.26 -14.85 -0.15
CA VAL A 331 22.82 -16.15 -0.65
C VAL A 331 21.34 -16.33 -0.37
N TRP A 332 20.58 -16.61 -1.43
CA TRP A 332 19.16 -16.92 -1.36
C TRP A 332 18.94 -18.37 -1.72
N GLU A 333 17.95 -18.99 -1.09
CA GLU A 333 17.38 -20.25 -1.56
C GLU A 333 16.50 -19.98 -2.78
N LEU A 334 16.64 -20.78 -3.82
CA LEU A 334 15.73 -20.77 -4.97
C LEU A 334 14.52 -21.66 -4.66
N SER A 335 13.33 -21.15 -4.92
CA SER A 335 12.08 -21.92 -4.80
C SER A 335 11.76 -22.71 -6.08
N VAL A 336 12.52 -22.47 -7.14
CA VAL A 336 12.43 -23.18 -8.42
C VAL A 336 13.56 -24.19 -8.48
N HIS A 337 13.22 -25.48 -8.43
CA HIS A 337 14.19 -26.60 -8.41
C HIS A 337 14.40 -27.26 -9.79
N ASP A 338 13.58 -26.95 -10.78
CA ASP A 338 13.58 -27.56 -12.13
C ASP A 338 14.26 -26.69 -13.20
N TRP A 339 15.03 -25.68 -12.80
CA TRP A 339 15.81 -24.87 -13.73
C TRP A 339 16.87 -25.73 -14.45
N ASN A 340 16.99 -25.54 -15.77
CA ASN A 340 17.92 -26.30 -16.58
C ASN A 340 19.24 -25.53 -16.71
N PRO A 341 20.37 -26.04 -16.21
CA PRO A 341 21.63 -25.30 -16.21
C PRO A 341 22.14 -24.94 -17.61
N GLN A 342 21.79 -25.70 -18.64
CA GLN A 342 22.17 -25.41 -20.03
C GLN A 342 21.30 -24.33 -20.68
N GLU A 343 20.06 -24.16 -20.22
CA GLU A 343 19.04 -23.32 -20.84
C GLU A 343 18.68 -22.08 -20.03
N VAL A 344 18.98 -22.06 -18.73
CA VAL A 344 18.66 -20.97 -17.82
C VAL A 344 19.28 -19.66 -18.30
N THR A 345 18.57 -18.55 -18.23
CA THR A 345 19.03 -17.23 -18.65
C THR A 345 18.60 -16.16 -17.65
N TRP A 346 18.93 -14.90 -17.91
CA TRP A 346 18.43 -13.79 -17.09
C TRP A 346 16.90 -13.67 -17.14
N LEU A 347 16.25 -14.13 -18.22
CA LEU A 347 14.81 -13.99 -18.41
C LEU A 347 14.03 -15.27 -18.09
N GLU A 348 14.66 -16.44 -18.23
CA GLU A 348 13.99 -17.75 -18.18
C GLU A 348 14.73 -18.74 -17.27
N SER A 349 14.00 -19.55 -16.51
CA SER A 349 14.55 -20.64 -15.67
C SER A 349 14.89 -21.88 -16.49
N SER A 350 14.14 -22.12 -17.54
CA SER A 350 14.34 -23.16 -18.57
C SER A 350 13.68 -22.70 -19.87
N SER A 351 13.91 -23.42 -20.98
CA SER A 351 13.41 -22.97 -22.28
C SER A 351 11.89 -22.74 -22.29
N GLY A 352 11.47 -21.48 -22.47
CA GLY A 352 10.06 -21.09 -22.51
C GLY A 352 9.37 -20.94 -21.15
N VAL A 353 10.11 -21.03 -20.03
CA VAL A 353 9.62 -20.78 -18.66
C VAL A 353 10.28 -19.53 -18.11
N SER A 354 9.53 -18.43 -18.03
CA SER A 354 10.07 -17.16 -17.51
C SER A 354 10.21 -17.15 -15.99
N TRP A 355 11.22 -16.45 -15.49
CA TRP A 355 11.26 -16.04 -14.10
C TRP A 355 10.09 -15.09 -13.78
N GLY A 356 9.62 -15.07 -12.53
CA GLY A 356 8.67 -14.08 -12.05
C GLY A 356 9.20 -12.64 -12.19
N ASN A 357 10.50 -12.44 -11.92
CA ASN A 357 11.23 -11.24 -12.33
C ASN A 357 12.62 -11.60 -12.89
N PRO A 358 13.14 -10.84 -13.88
CA PRO A 358 14.46 -11.09 -14.45
C PRO A 358 15.56 -11.24 -13.40
N GLY A 359 16.47 -12.20 -13.61
CA GLY A 359 17.56 -12.53 -12.70
C GLY A 359 17.18 -13.46 -11.55
N ALA A 360 16.07 -14.22 -11.66
CA ALA A 360 15.51 -15.05 -10.59
C ALA A 360 15.22 -14.26 -9.30
N SER A 361 14.72 -13.03 -9.47
CA SER A 361 14.51 -12.07 -8.38
C SER A 361 13.06 -11.92 -7.94
N GLY A 362 12.13 -12.67 -8.55
CA GLY A 362 10.72 -12.67 -8.18
C GLY A 362 10.46 -13.40 -6.87
N SER A 363 9.37 -13.03 -6.20
CA SER A 363 8.96 -13.61 -4.90
C SER A 363 8.59 -15.11 -4.98
N ASN A 364 8.35 -15.64 -6.19
CA ASN A 364 8.14 -17.07 -6.43
C ASN A 364 9.38 -17.77 -6.97
N ASP A 365 10.43 -17.02 -7.35
CA ASP A 365 11.66 -17.57 -7.92
C ASP A 365 12.65 -17.94 -6.80
N ARG A 366 12.70 -17.10 -5.76
CA ARG A 366 13.57 -17.24 -4.59
C ARG A 366 12.81 -17.03 -3.29
N ALA A 367 13.31 -17.66 -2.24
CA ALA A 367 12.84 -17.52 -0.87
C ALA A 367 13.68 -16.45 -0.12
N ASN A 368 13.87 -16.66 1.19
CA ASN A 368 14.53 -15.72 2.07
C ASN A 368 16.05 -15.64 1.84
N LEU A 369 16.62 -14.47 2.12
CA LEU A 369 18.07 -14.32 2.29
C LEU A 369 18.51 -15.26 3.43
N LEU A 370 19.40 -16.21 3.12
CA LEU A 370 19.94 -17.18 4.07
C LEU A 370 21.05 -16.56 4.91
N ASP A 371 22.00 -15.90 4.25
CA ASP A 371 23.18 -15.27 4.85
C ASP A 371 23.81 -14.26 3.88
N SER A 372 24.63 -13.34 4.40
CA SER A 372 25.45 -12.44 3.58
C SER A 372 26.86 -12.27 4.14
N VAL A 373 27.83 -12.13 3.24
CA VAL A 373 29.26 -12.08 3.61
C VAL A 373 29.96 -10.95 2.85
N VAL A 374 30.65 -10.11 3.62
CA VAL A 374 31.53 -9.07 3.10
C VAL A 374 32.90 -9.65 2.74
N LEU A 375 33.26 -9.56 1.46
CA LEU A 375 34.51 -10.04 0.92
C LEU A 375 35.62 -8.98 1.04
N THR A 376 36.70 -9.31 1.74
CA THR A 376 37.85 -8.40 1.94
C THR A 376 39.10 -8.80 1.18
N SER A 377 39.17 -10.04 0.70
CA SER A 377 40.26 -10.59 -0.10
C SER A 377 39.79 -11.77 -0.94
N THR A 378 40.62 -12.24 -1.88
CA THR A 378 40.41 -13.53 -2.55
C THR A 378 40.67 -14.71 -1.60
N GLY A 379 39.97 -15.84 -1.76
CA GLY A 379 40.12 -17.04 -0.94
C GLY A 379 38.78 -17.73 -0.66
N ASP A 380 38.75 -18.56 0.38
CA ASP A 380 37.53 -19.27 0.77
C ASP A 380 36.58 -18.34 1.54
N HIS A 381 35.32 -18.38 1.17
CA HIS A 381 34.23 -17.64 1.81
C HIS A 381 33.09 -18.61 2.11
N THR A 382 32.48 -18.45 3.28
CA THR A 382 31.49 -19.41 3.79
C THR A 382 30.20 -18.69 4.13
N TRP A 383 29.07 -19.24 3.67
CA TRP A 383 27.72 -18.77 3.99
C TRP A 383 26.95 -19.86 4.73
N ASN A 384 26.14 -19.46 5.70
CA ASN A 384 25.22 -20.34 6.39
C ASN A 384 24.01 -20.66 5.50
N ILE A 385 23.82 -21.94 5.19
CA ILE A 385 22.70 -22.45 4.37
C ILE A 385 21.86 -23.48 5.14
N THR A 386 21.91 -23.42 6.47
CA THR A 386 21.32 -24.43 7.36
C THR A 386 19.83 -24.64 7.11
N SER A 387 19.04 -23.57 6.94
CA SER A 387 17.59 -23.71 6.71
C SER A 387 17.29 -24.38 5.39
N ALA A 388 17.91 -23.92 4.29
CA ALA A 388 17.71 -24.51 2.96
C ALA A 388 18.09 -26.00 2.95
N VAL A 389 19.22 -26.38 3.56
CA VAL A 389 19.61 -27.79 3.67
C VAL A 389 18.64 -28.62 4.52
N GLN A 390 18.15 -28.07 5.63
CA GLN A 390 17.15 -28.73 6.47
C GLN A 390 15.84 -28.95 5.72
N ASP A 391 15.38 -27.97 4.93
CA ASP A 391 14.16 -28.06 4.14
C ASP A 391 14.33 -29.03 2.96
N SER A 392 15.37 -28.87 2.13
CA SER A 392 15.63 -29.78 0.99
C SER A 392 15.77 -31.24 1.43
N MET A 393 16.46 -31.53 2.54
CA MET A 393 16.58 -32.90 3.05
C MET A 393 15.26 -33.46 3.57
N ARG A 394 14.43 -32.62 4.20
CA ARG A 394 13.16 -33.05 4.79
C ARG A 394 12.11 -33.30 3.71
N ASP A 395 12.06 -32.43 2.71
CA ASP A 395 11.08 -32.49 1.64
C ASP A 395 11.54 -33.38 0.47
N SER A 396 12.78 -33.91 0.56
CA SER A 396 13.41 -34.73 -0.48
C SER A 396 13.51 -34.01 -1.82
N GLU A 397 13.90 -32.73 -1.76
CA GLU A 397 14.06 -31.82 -2.89
C GLU A 397 15.53 -31.50 -3.15
N ARG A 398 15.81 -30.79 -4.25
CA ARG A 398 17.16 -30.34 -4.58
C ARG A 398 17.51 -29.10 -3.77
N LEU A 399 18.79 -28.94 -3.41
CA LEU A 399 19.28 -27.70 -2.81
C LEU A 399 19.67 -26.75 -3.93
N ASP A 400 18.94 -25.65 -4.11
CA ASP A 400 19.22 -24.65 -5.15
C ASP A 400 19.46 -23.28 -4.52
N LEU A 401 20.59 -22.67 -4.86
CA LEU A 401 21.08 -21.43 -4.27
C LEU A 401 21.35 -20.38 -5.34
N MET A 402 21.07 -19.13 -5.00
CA MET A 402 21.42 -17.96 -5.79
C MET A 402 22.32 -17.01 -5.01
N PHE A 403 23.38 -16.57 -5.65
CA PHE A 403 24.34 -15.60 -5.16
C PHE A 403 24.16 -14.27 -5.90
N GLU A 404 24.00 -13.19 -5.15
CA GLU A 404 23.75 -11.85 -5.69
C GLU A 404 24.44 -10.78 -4.82
N VAL A 405 24.84 -9.67 -5.43
CA VAL A 405 25.38 -8.50 -4.71
C VAL A 405 24.26 -7.86 -3.90
N MET A 406 24.50 -7.60 -2.61
CA MET A 406 23.52 -6.96 -1.75
C MET A 406 23.09 -5.58 -2.29
N PRO A 407 21.80 -5.21 -2.16
CA PRO A 407 21.28 -3.93 -2.65
C PRO A 407 22.08 -2.72 -2.14
N GLY A 408 22.21 -1.69 -2.99
CA GLY A 408 22.89 -0.43 -2.64
C GLY A 408 24.39 -0.39 -2.96
N GLN A 409 25.00 -1.53 -3.35
CA GLN A 409 26.37 -1.57 -3.84
C GLN A 409 26.45 -1.47 -5.37
N ASN A 410 27.52 -0.86 -5.88
CA ASN A 410 27.77 -0.70 -7.31
C ASN A 410 29.26 -0.88 -7.63
N ASN A 411 29.58 -1.26 -8.86
CA ASN A 411 30.94 -1.55 -9.35
C ASN A 411 31.62 -2.70 -8.61
N ILE A 412 30.82 -3.72 -8.27
CA ILE A 412 31.25 -4.97 -7.68
C ILE A 412 31.45 -6.01 -8.77
N ASN A 413 32.56 -6.73 -8.75
CA ASN A 413 32.78 -7.87 -9.63
C ASN A 413 33.55 -8.97 -8.91
N THR A 414 32.94 -10.14 -8.78
CA THR A 414 33.49 -11.29 -8.07
C THR A 414 33.36 -12.55 -8.91
N LEU A 415 34.38 -13.41 -8.84
CA LEU A 415 34.43 -14.70 -9.54
C LEU A 415 34.78 -15.81 -8.54
N PHE A 416 33.91 -16.80 -8.43
CA PHE A 416 34.10 -18.00 -7.61
C PHE A 416 34.43 -19.20 -8.50
N GLY A 417 35.11 -20.21 -7.95
CA GLY A 417 35.23 -21.49 -8.63
C GLY A 417 33.87 -22.18 -8.78
N SER A 418 33.65 -22.82 -9.92
CA SER A 418 32.50 -23.66 -10.21
C SER A 418 32.83 -25.14 -10.00
N PRO A 419 31.84 -26.05 -10.09
CA PRO A 419 32.09 -27.49 -10.12
C PRO A 419 33.09 -27.95 -11.21
N TYR A 420 33.28 -27.16 -12.28
CA TYR A 420 34.25 -27.45 -13.35
C TYR A 420 35.64 -26.82 -13.13
N SER A 421 35.87 -26.14 -12.01
CA SER A 421 37.20 -25.64 -11.63
C SER A 421 38.16 -26.78 -11.24
N SER A 422 39.42 -26.44 -10.94
CA SER A 422 40.32 -27.39 -10.29
C SER A 422 39.78 -27.82 -8.92
N SER A 423 40.10 -29.04 -8.49
CA SER A 423 39.53 -29.65 -7.28
C SER A 423 39.69 -28.85 -5.98
N ASN A 424 40.65 -27.93 -5.90
CA ASN A 424 40.87 -27.04 -4.75
C ASN A 424 40.08 -25.72 -4.82
N GLN A 425 39.27 -25.51 -5.86
CA GLN A 425 38.43 -24.33 -6.08
C GLN A 425 36.95 -24.68 -6.26
N GLN A 426 36.62 -25.98 -6.29
CA GLN A 426 35.24 -26.43 -6.42
C GLN A 426 34.43 -26.05 -5.17
N PRO A 427 33.13 -25.75 -5.32
CA PRO A 427 32.22 -25.57 -4.20
C PRO A 427 32.23 -26.77 -3.26
N SER A 428 32.13 -26.51 -1.96
CA SER A 428 31.98 -27.55 -0.94
C SER A 428 30.83 -27.22 0.00
N ILE A 429 30.05 -28.23 0.36
CA ILE A 429 28.94 -28.13 1.30
C ILE A 429 29.30 -28.96 2.53
N GLU A 430 29.34 -28.30 3.68
CA GLU A 430 29.53 -28.91 4.98
C GLU A 430 28.17 -29.08 5.66
N ILE A 431 27.82 -30.32 6.00
CA ILE A 431 26.60 -30.68 6.71
C ILE A 431 27.00 -31.22 8.08
N THR A 432 26.66 -30.47 9.12
CA THR A 432 26.78 -30.92 10.51
C THR A 432 25.44 -31.49 10.96
N TYR A 433 25.45 -32.70 11.50
CA TYR A 433 24.25 -33.41 11.92
C TYR A 433 24.45 -34.11 13.27
N ALA A 434 23.33 -34.46 13.91
CA ALA A 434 23.30 -35.15 15.19
C ALA A 434 22.15 -36.16 15.26
N LEU A 435 22.17 -37.01 16.29
CA LEU A 435 21.01 -37.85 16.63
C LEU A 435 19.84 -36.96 17.05
N GLY A 436 18.69 -37.12 16.39
CA GLY A 436 17.52 -36.30 16.64
C GLY A 436 16.43 -36.44 15.57
N SER A 437 15.32 -35.78 15.82
CA SER A 437 14.23 -35.63 14.85
C SER A 437 14.48 -34.43 13.95
N ASN A 438 14.16 -34.57 12.67
CA ASN A 438 14.12 -33.50 11.67
C ASN A 438 12.79 -32.72 11.68
N GLN A 439 11.94 -32.86 12.71
CA GLN A 439 10.69 -32.09 12.82
C GLN A 439 10.98 -30.60 13.06
N LYS A 440 10.46 -29.72 12.17
CA LYS A 440 10.53 -28.26 12.37
C LYS A 440 9.41 -27.72 13.27
N PRO A 441 9.70 -26.65 14.04
CA PRO A 441 8.68 -25.80 14.65
C PRO A 441 7.69 -25.25 13.61
N LEU A 442 6.43 -25.08 14.03
CA LEU A 442 5.42 -24.33 13.30
C LEU A 442 5.68 -22.82 13.43
N PRO A 443 5.32 -22.01 12.43
CA PRO A 443 5.54 -20.57 12.47
C PRO A 443 4.76 -19.96 13.65
N PRO A 444 5.41 -19.12 14.49
CA PRO A 444 4.72 -18.40 15.55
C PRO A 444 3.82 -17.29 14.97
N THR A 445 2.88 -16.79 15.78
CA THR A 445 2.04 -15.63 15.42
C THR A 445 2.61 -14.38 16.09
N ALA A 446 3.06 -13.43 15.29
CA ALA A 446 3.48 -12.10 15.75
C ALA A 446 2.30 -11.35 16.39
N SER A 447 2.53 -10.58 17.46
CA SER A 447 1.47 -9.84 18.16
C SER A 447 1.78 -8.36 18.44
N PHE A 448 3.02 -7.98 18.77
CA PHE A 448 3.37 -6.59 19.03
C PHE A 448 4.83 -6.30 18.62
N PRO A 449 5.15 -5.17 17.97
CA PRO A 449 4.21 -4.22 17.37
C PRO A 449 3.29 -4.87 16.33
N ALA A 450 2.02 -4.49 16.32
CA ALA A 450 1.03 -5.00 15.39
C ALA A 450 1.32 -4.52 13.96
N ASN A 451 0.78 -5.24 12.98
CA ASN A 451 1.00 -4.89 11.58
C ASN A 451 0.36 -3.54 11.23
N ALA A 452 1.14 -2.64 10.64
CA ALA A 452 0.81 -1.24 10.34
C ALA A 452 0.58 -0.35 11.58
N GLU A 453 1.10 -0.73 12.76
CA GLU A 453 0.99 0.07 13.98
C GLU A 453 1.96 1.28 13.96
N TRP A 454 1.51 2.40 14.51
CA TRP A 454 2.35 3.55 14.83
C TRP A 454 2.81 3.43 16.28
N VAL A 455 4.12 3.39 16.50
CA VAL A 455 4.66 3.08 17.84
C VAL A 455 5.06 4.37 18.55
N PHE A 456 4.29 4.71 19.59
CA PHE A 456 4.53 5.85 20.46
C PHE A 456 4.93 5.42 21.87
N VAL A 457 5.59 6.32 22.62
CA VAL A 457 6.02 6.10 24.01
C VAL A 457 4.83 5.79 24.93
N ASN A 458 3.67 6.38 24.64
CA ASN A 458 2.43 6.17 25.37
C ASN A 458 1.21 6.52 24.50
N ASN A 459 0.00 6.27 25.00
CA ASN A 459 -1.24 6.54 24.27
C ASN A 459 -1.77 7.99 24.42
N SER A 460 -1.00 8.88 25.04
CA SER A 460 -1.36 10.27 25.32
C SER A 460 -0.48 11.29 24.59
N SER A 461 0.64 10.87 23.98
CA SER A 461 1.52 11.72 23.17
C SER A 461 1.86 11.05 21.84
N LEU A 462 2.28 11.86 20.87
CA LEU A 462 2.78 11.40 19.56
C LEU A 462 4.30 11.29 19.53
N GLU A 463 4.93 11.18 20.69
CA GLU A 463 6.37 10.95 20.81
C GLU A 463 6.69 9.50 20.44
N THR A 464 7.58 9.30 19.46
CA THR A 464 7.93 7.98 18.93
C THR A 464 8.70 7.13 19.94
N GLU A 465 8.32 5.85 20.08
CA GLU A 465 9.08 4.88 20.87
C GLU A 465 10.10 4.18 19.96
N ALA A 466 11.37 4.55 20.07
CA ALA A 466 12.44 4.02 19.22
C ALA A 466 12.92 2.61 19.63
N GLY A 467 12.57 2.14 20.84
CA GLY A 467 12.97 0.85 21.38
C GLY A 467 11.79 -0.08 21.73
N PRO A 468 10.84 -0.34 20.81
CA PRO A 468 9.71 -1.19 21.14
C PRO A 468 10.16 -2.63 21.43
N SER A 469 9.42 -3.27 22.33
CA SER A 469 9.55 -4.70 22.55
C SER A 469 8.79 -5.52 21.51
N PHE A 470 9.24 -6.72 21.20
CA PHE A 470 8.61 -7.62 20.24
C PHE A 470 7.99 -8.82 20.95
N HIS A 471 6.74 -9.14 20.63
CA HIS A 471 5.96 -10.19 21.30
C HIS A 471 5.35 -11.12 20.26
N TRP A 472 5.32 -12.42 20.57
CA TRP A 472 4.71 -13.42 19.71
C TRP A 472 4.09 -14.57 20.51
N THR A 473 3.19 -15.31 19.86
CA THR A 473 2.57 -16.52 20.40
C THR A 473 3.09 -17.76 19.67
N PRO A 474 3.68 -18.74 20.37
CA PRO A 474 4.11 -20.00 19.77
C PRO A 474 2.91 -20.87 19.34
N ASN A 475 2.96 -21.46 18.14
CA ASN A 475 1.93 -22.38 17.64
C ASN A 475 2.36 -23.87 17.67
N ASN A 476 3.42 -24.17 18.43
CA ASN A 476 4.23 -25.36 18.22
C ASN A 476 3.66 -26.65 18.82
N VAL A 477 3.85 -27.75 18.08
CA VAL A 477 3.67 -29.13 18.58
C VAL A 477 4.99 -29.71 19.12
N VAL A 478 6.12 -29.16 18.70
CA VAL A 478 7.48 -29.58 19.11
C VAL A 478 8.06 -28.65 20.19
N PRO A 479 8.89 -29.16 21.11
CA PRO A 479 9.56 -28.33 22.10
C PRO A 479 10.49 -27.28 21.47
N ILE A 480 10.34 -26.02 21.90
CA ILE A 480 11.18 -24.90 21.47
C ILE A 480 12.34 -24.72 22.43
N SER A 481 13.56 -24.66 21.87
CA SER A 481 14.81 -24.43 22.61
C SER A 481 15.30 -22.99 22.51
N GLY A 482 14.82 -22.24 21.51
CA GLY A 482 15.20 -20.84 21.31
C GLY A 482 14.40 -20.17 20.19
N TRP A 483 14.67 -18.88 20.01
CA TRP A 483 14.01 -18.04 19.02
C TRP A 483 15.04 -17.28 18.20
N GLY A 484 14.77 -17.08 16.91
CA GLY A 484 15.48 -16.15 16.05
C GLY A 484 14.54 -15.04 15.59
N LEU A 485 15.00 -13.80 15.57
CA LEU A 485 14.21 -12.64 15.18
C LEU A 485 15.02 -11.79 14.19
N GLU A 486 14.35 -11.31 13.15
CA GLU A 486 14.90 -10.38 12.17
C GLU A 486 14.06 -9.10 12.16
N ILE A 487 14.74 -7.96 12.05
CA ILE A 487 14.15 -6.63 11.88
C ILE A 487 14.90 -5.94 10.75
N ASP A 488 14.19 -5.28 9.84
CA ASP A 488 14.79 -4.55 8.71
C ASP A 488 13.88 -3.40 8.23
N THR A 489 14.37 -2.53 7.35
CA THR A 489 13.61 -1.45 6.72
C THR A 489 12.98 -1.86 5.38
N THR A 490 13.26 -3.07 4.90
CA THR A 490 12.65 -3.66 3.70
C THR A 490 11.95 -4.97 4.05
N GLU A 491 10.83 -5.26 3.38
CA GLU A 491 10.07 -6.51 3.56
C GLU A 491 10.88 -7.76 3.18
N GLN A 492 11.92 -7.59 2.36
CA GLN A 492 12.79 -8.67 1.88
C GLN A 492 13.94 -9.00 2.84
N PHE A 493 14.08 -8.28 3.95
CA PHE A 493 15.13 -8.48 4.96
C PHE A 493 16.54 -8.54 4.34
N ASN A 494 16.84 -7.54 3.49
CA ASN A 494 18.07 -7.44 2.71
C ASN A 494 18.64 -6.02 2.62
N SER A 495 18.22 -5.11 3.50
CA SER A 495 18.77 -3.76 3.58
C SER A 495 20.03 -3.72 4.46
N PRO A 496 20.84 -2.65 4.37
CA PRO A 496 21.97 -2.42 5.28
C PRO A 496 21.55 -2.27 6.76
N ASP A 497 20.28 -1.97 7.03
CA ASP A 497 19.73 -1.78 8.37
C ASP A 497 19.26 -3.11 9.02
N LYS A 498 19.36 -4.24 8.30
CA LYS A 498 18.93 -5.56 8.78
C LYS A 498 19.65 -5.93 10.08
N ARG A 499 18.86 -6.27 11.10
CA ARG A 499 19.34 -6.85 12.37
C ARG A 499 18.81 -8.27 12.50
N SER A 500 19.70 -9.23 12.75
CA SER A 500 19.35 -10.63 12.99
C SER A 500 19.88 -11.06 14.36
N VAL A 501 19.00 -11.50 15.24
CA VAL A 501 19.33 -11.86 16.63
C VAL A 501 18.74 -13.21 16.99
N SER A 502 19.34 -13.88 17.97
CA SER A 502 18.83 -15.15 18.47
C SER A 502 18.97 -15.28 19.98
N SER A 503 18.12 -16.11 20.58
CA SER A 503 18.04 -16.21 22.04
C SER A 503 19.28 -16.81 22.73
N TRP A 504 20.23 -17.34 21.95
CA TRP A 504 21.50 -17.88 22.47
C TRP A 504 22.70 -16.95 22.24
N ASN A 505 22.53 -15.87 21.46
CA ASN A 505 23.56 -14.87 21.24
C ASN A 505 23.18 -13.47 21.78
N ASP A 506 21.90 -13.23 22.06
CA ASP A 506 21.40 -11.93 22.50
C ASP A 506 20.65 -12.02 23.85
N PRO A 507 21.02 -11.22 24.86
CA PRO A 507 20.39 -11.24 26.18
C PRO A 507 19.00 -10.57 26.23
N GLY A 508 18.55 -9.92 25.15
CA GLY A 508 17.25 -9.27 25.05
C GLY A 508 16.05 -10.22 25.01
N PHE A 509 16.29 -11.51 24.78
CA PHE A 509 15.23 -12.51 24.74
C PHE A 509 14.77 -12.94 26.14
N ASP A 510 13.49 -12.76 26.41
CA ASP A 510 12.77 -13.49 27.45
C ASP A 510 12.05 -14.69 26.82
N VAL A 511 12.77 -15.81 26.74
CA VAL A 511 12.28 -17.07 26.14
C VAL A 511 11.07 -17.62 26.89
N ALA A 512 10.91 -17.32 28.18
CA ALA A 512 9.78 -17.83 28.97
C ALA A 512 8.47 -17.10 28.63
N ASN A 513 8.57 -15.79 28.33
CA ASN A 513 7.40 -14.96 28.02
C ASN A 513 7.21 -14.70 26.50
N ASN A 514 8.12 -15.17 25.64
CA ASN A 514 8.10 -14.93 24.18
C ASN A 514 8.18 -13.44 23.83
N ILE A 515 9.12 -12.75 24.50
CA ILE A 515 9.36 -11.33 24.33
C ILE A 515 10.82 -11.13 23.92
N TYR A 516 11.06 -10.17 23.04
CA TYR A 516 12.40 -9.67 22.74
C TYR A 516 12.46 -8.15 22.99
N GLN A 517 13.45 -7.73 23.77
CA GLN A 517 13.74 -6.32 24.04
C GLN A 517 14.95 -5.88 23.21
N LEU A 518 14.82 -4.79 22.47
CA LEU A 518 15.92 -4.24 21.68
C LEU A 518 17.12 -3.88 22.56
N GLN A 519 18.32 -4.21 22.09
CA GLN A 519 19.57 -3.85 22.77
C GLN A 519 20.08 -2.45 22.37
N SER A 520 19.53 -1.89 21.31
CA SER A 520 19.78 -0.54 20.85
C SER A 520 18.58 -0.04 20.05
N ASP A 521 18.29 1.25 20.17
CA ASP A 521 17.16 1.89 19.50
C ASP A 521 17.23 1.72 17.98
N LEU A 522 16.04 1.73 17.37
CA LEU A 522 15.87 1.83 15.93
C LEU A 522 15.92 3.30 15.51
N GLU A 523 16.19 3.53 14.23
CA GLU A 523 16.16 4.87 13.67
C GLU A 523 14.69 5.30 13.44
N ILE A 524 14.36 6.53 13.88
CA ILE A 524 13.06 7.16 13.64
C ILE A 524 12.96 7.68 12.20
N GLY A 525 11.76 8.02 11.74
CA GLY A 525 11.49 8.43 10.36
C GLY A 525 11.51 7.28 9.35
N LYS A 526 11.35 6.03 9.82
CA LYS A 526 11.43 4.81 9.00
C LYS A 526 10.26 3.85 9.29
N GLN A 527 9.89 3.09 8.25
CA GLN A 527 9.08 1.88 8.38
C GLN A 527 10.00 0.70 8.65
N TRP A 528 9.66 -0.11 9.66
CA TRP A 528 10.41 -1.30 10.05
C TRP A 528 9.55 -2.54 9.88
N PHE A 529 10.12 -3.57 9.29
CA PHE A 529 9.57 -4.92 9.14
C PHE A 529 10.24 -5.83 10.16
N TRP A 530 9.48 -6.77 10.71
CA TRP A 530 10.01 -7.75 11.65
C TRP A 530 9.33 -9.11 11.50
N ARG A 531 10.07 -10.15 11.88
CA ARG A 531 9.61 -11.54 11.87
C ARG A 531 10.37 -12.38 12.89
N VAL A 532 9.76 -13.47 13.33
CA VAL A 532 10.33 -14.36 14.35
C VAL A 532 10.10 -15.83 13.97
N ARG A 533 11.07 -16.70 14.27
CA ARG A 533 11.00 -18.15 14.05
C ARG A 533 11.50 -18.93 15.26
N GLY A 534 10.97 -20.13 15.44
CA GLY A 534 11.38 -21.04 16.51
C GLY A 534 12.56 -21.92 16.13
N LEU A 535 13.34 -22.33 17.13
CA LEU A 535 14.35 -23.39 17.04
C LEU A 535 13.90 -24.58 17.88
N SER A 536 13.88 -25.79 17.31
CA SER A 536 13.53 -27.01 18.07
C SER A 536 14.65 -27.43 19.02
N SER A 537 14.37 -28.36 19.94
CA SER A 537 15.41 -28.99 20.78
C SER A 537 16.45 -29.80 20.01
N THR A 538 16.19 -30.14 18.74
CA THR A 538 17.11 -30.84 17.83
C THR A 538 17.70 -29.89 16.78
N TYR A 539 17.71 -28.58 17.06
CA TYR A 539 18.27 -27.53 16.20
C TYR A 539 17.62 -27.40 14.82
N GLN A 540 16.35 -27.80 14.69
CA GLN A 540 15.58 -27.58 13.46
C GLN A 540 15.03 -26.17 13.46
N LEU A 541 15.36 -25.40 12.42
CA LEU A 541 14.82 -24.08 12.19
C LEU A 541 13.37 -24.20 11.71
N GLY A 542 12.48 -23.45 12.36
CA GLY A 542 11.08 -23.32 11.94
C GLY A 542 10.92 -22.27 10.86
N GLU A 543 9.72 -22.24 10.30
CA GLU A 543 9.30 -21.16 9.41
C GLU A 543 9.22 -19.83 10.16
N TRP A 544 9.47 -18.76 9.41
CA TRP A 544 9.23 -17.40 9.89
C TRP A 544 7.73 -17.15 10.11
N SER A 545 7.41 -16.33 11.10
CA SER A 545 6.09 -15.71 11.21
C SER A 545 5.75 -14.91 9.95
N SER A 546 4.48 -14.54 9.80
CA SER A 546 4.12 -13.47 8.87
C SER A 546 4.96 -12.21 9.12
N ASN A 547 5.38 -11.55 8.04
CA ASN A 547 6.06 -10.27 8.11
C ASN A 547 5.11 -9.22 8.66
N PHE A 548 5.42 -8.65 9.82
CA PHE A 548 4.71 -7.50 10.36
C PHE A 548 5.56 -6.26 10.10
N HIS A 549 4.91 -5.12 9.88
CA HIS A 549 5.59 -3.83 9.84
C HIS A 549 4.97 -2.85 10.83
N PHE A 550 5.74 -1.85 11.23
CA PHE A 550 5.30 -0.75 12.07
C PHE A 550 6.05 0.53 11.68
N TYR A 551 5.49 1.64 12.12
CA TYR A 551 5.97 2.98 11.80
C TYR A 551 6.62 3.61 13.02
N LEU A 552 7.86 4.06 12.85
CA LEU A 552 8.54 4.95 13.78
C LEU A 552 8.58 6.34 13.17
N PRO A 553 7.58 7.21 13.40
CA PRO A 553 7.57 8.54 12.79
C PRO A 553 8.68 9.44 13.31
N ASP A 554 9.06 10.42 12.51
CA ASP A 554 9.87 11.57 12.93
C ASP A 554 8.97 12.80 13.13
N PHE A 555 8.06 12.73 14.11
CA PHE A 555 7.22 13.86 14.44
C PHE A 555 7.97 14.90 15.27
N ASN A 556 7.84 16.16 14.86
CA ASN A 556 8.30 17.28 15.66
C ASN A 556 7.31 17.52 16.81
N VAL A 557 7.58 16.91 17.97
CA VAL A 557 6.75 16.99 19.18
C VAL A 557 7.41 17.94 20.18
N ASP A 558 6.77 19.08 20.44
CA ASP A 558 7.24 20.08 21.39
C ASP A 558 6.31 20.16 22.61
N LEU A 559 6.84 19.92 23.81
CA LEU A 559 6.09 20.08 25.05
C LEU A 559 5.88 21.55 25.38
N VAL A 560 4.63 21.99 25.48
CA VAL A 560 4.27 23.35 25.88
C VAL A 560 4.20 23.44 27.41
N ASP A 561 3.56 22.45 28.05
CA ASP A 561 3.52 22.29 29.50
C ASP A 561 3.39 20.80 29.91
N SER A 562 3.05 20.51 31.17
CA SER A 562 2.91 19.12 31.67
C SER A 562 1.73 18.32 31.10
N THR A 563 0.82 18.98 30.39
CA THR A 563 -0.47 18.47 29.92
C THR A 563 -0.78 18.85 28.47
N THR A 564 0.06 19.64 27.82
CA THR A 564 -0.12 20.10 26.44
C THR A 564 1.18 19.99 25.63
N TYR A 565 1.04 19.64 24.36
CA TYR A 565 2.15 19.52 23.41
C TYR A 565 1.70 19.92 22.01
N THR A 566 2.64 20.36 21.18
CA THR A 566 2.40 20.71 19.78
C THR A 566 3.03 19.69 18.84
N THR A 567 2.41 19.52 17.68
CA THR A 567 2.91 18.68 16.59
C THR A 567 2.76 19.40 15.27
N GLU A 568 3.78 19.31 14.43
CA GLU A 568 3.78 19.85 13.07
C GLU A 568 3.79 18.71 12.04
N PHE A 569 2.92 18.82 11.03
CA PHE A 569 2.84 17.88 9.92
C PHE A 569 2.93 18.62 8.59
N TYR A 570 3.65 18.04 7.64
CA TYR A 570 3.69 18.44 6.23
C TYR A 570 3.81 17.20 5.34
N HIS A 571 3.78 17.41 4.02
CA HIS A 571 3.84 16.33 3.04
C HIS A 571 5.07 15.43 3.27
N ASN A 572 4.85 14.13 3.52
CA ASN A 572 5.87 13.13 3.83
C ASN A 572 6.76 13.43 5.07
N SER A 573 6.26 14.24 6.01
CA SER A 573 6.96 14.59 7.26
C SER A 573 7.17 13.41 8.22
N ALA A 574 6.22 12.46 8.30
CA ALA A 574 6.30 11.34 9.24
C ALA A 574 7.46 10.39 8.94
N ILE A 575 7.62 10.02 7.67
CA ILE A 575 8.52 8.98 7.20
C ILE A 575 9.05 9.41 5.85
N SER A 576 10.37 9.50 5.74
CA SER A 576 11.01 9.89 4.49
C SER A 576 10.68 8.92 3.35
N ASN A 577 10.31 9.45 2.18
CA ASN A 577 10.00 8.69 0.97
C ASN A 577 8.88 7.64 1.14
N SER A 578 7.90 7.91 2.01
CA SER A 578 6.76 7.05 2.27
C SER A 578 5.45 7.79 2.02
N ASN A 579 4.47 7.13 1.40
CA ASN A 579 3.16 7.72 1.06
C ASN A 579 2.19 7.77 2.27
N VAL A 580 2.73 7.80 3.50
CA VAL A 580 1.94 7.62 4.72
C VAL A 580 1.33 8.94 5.23
N LEU A 581 1.82 10.11 4.77
CA LEU A 581 1.21 11.44 4.97
C LEU A 581 1.33 12.28 3.69
N GLU A 582 0.71 11.79 2.61
CA GLU A 582 0.71 12.45 1.32
C GLU A 582 -0.38 13.53 1.25
N PHE A 583 0.04 14.80 1.28
CA PHE A 583 -0.86 15.93 1.05
C PHE A 583 -1.13 15.99 -0.45
N VAL A 584 -2.39 16.17 -0.84
CA VAL A 584 -2.78 16.31 -2.25
C VAL A 584 -3.33 17.70 -2.45
N ASP A 585 -2.75 18.44 -3.38
CA ASP A 585 -3.20 19.80 -3.69
C ASP A 585 -3.31 20.08 -5.18
N THR A 586 -4.12 21.08 -5.51
CA THR A 586 -4.28 21.57 -6.88
C THR A 586 -4.99 22.93 -6.89
N ALA A 587 -4.92 23.63 -8.02
CA ALA A 587 -5.68 24.86 -8.26
C ALA A 587 -6.74 24.62 -9.34
N ILE A 588 -7.96 25.09 -9.08
CA ILE A 588 -9.09 25.01 -10.01
C ILE A 588 -9.64 26.39 -10.33
N LEU A 589 -10.17 26.53 -11.55
CA LEU A 589 -10.77 27.76 -12.03
C LEU A 589 -12.29 27.63 -12.11
N ASP A 590 -13.03 28.74 -12.00
CA ASP A 590 -14.47 28.79 -12.25
C ASP A 590 -14.84 28.82 -13.75
N ALA A 591 -14.10 28.06 -14.56
CA ALA A 591 -14.31 27.98 -16.00
C ALA A 591 -15.48 27.05 -16.36
N ASN A 592 -16.24 27.43 -17.39
CA ASN A 592 -17.34 26.61 -17.94
C ASN A 592 -16.88 25.46 -18.86
N VAL A 593 -15.56 25.24 -18.96
CA VAL A 593 -14.95 24.14 -19.73
C VAL A 593 -14.03 23.37 -18.78
N PRO A 594 -14.09 22.03 -18.75
CA PRO A 594 -13.14 21.21 -18.00
C PRO A 594 -11.71 21.46 -18.51
N SER A 595 -10.80 21.82 -17.61
CA SER A 595 -9.36 21.85 -17.86
C SER A 595 -8.70 20.65 -17.20
N SER A 596 -7.67 20.09 -17.85
CA SER A 596 -6.79 19.13 -17.19
C SER A 596 -6.07 19.83 -16.04
N ILE A 597 -6.16 19.28 -14.83
CA ILE A 597 -5.33 19.72 -13.72
C ILE A 597 -3.92 19.14 -13.85
N ASN A 598 -2.95 19.81 -13.25
CA ASN A 598 -1.63 19.26 -12.99
C ASN A 598 -1.48 19.18 -11.47
N LEU A 599 -1.32 17.97 -10.94
CA LEU A 599 -1.13 17.72 -9.52
C LEU A 599 0.30 18.05 -9.07
N ASN A 600 1.24 18.18 -10.01
CA ASN A 600 2.65 18.49 -9.72
C ASN A 600 2.98 19.96 -9.99
N GLU A 601 2.07 20.89 -9.71
CA GLU A 601 2.31 22.32 -9.89
C GLU A 601 3.10 22.87 -8.71
N PRO A 602 4.30 23.47 -8.91
CA PRO A 602 5.10 23.97 -7.78
C PRO A 602 4.46 25.17 -7.08
N PHE A 603 3.53 25.86 -7.74
CA PHE A 603 2.83 27.02 -7.19
C PHE A 603 1.33 26.94 -7.50
N LEU A 604 0.51 27.18 -6.47
CA LEU A 604 -0.95 27.15 -6.57
C LEU A 604 -1.51 28.56 -6.43
N GLN A 605 -2.48 28.88 -7.28
CA GLN A 605 -3.01 30.24 -7.42
C GLN A 605 -4.41 30.39 -6.81
N VAL A 606 -4.60 31.47 -6.07
CA VAL A 606 -5.88 31.89 -5.47
C VAL A 606 -6.15 33.35 -5.82
N GLY A 607 -7.37 33.70 -6.23
CA GLY A 607 -7.75 35.07 -6.64
C GLY A 607 -8.25 35.16 -8.07
N THR A 608 -8.20 36.35 -8.69
CA THR A 608 -8.78 36.59 -10.01
C THR A 608 -7.71 36.70 -11.07
N THR A 609 -7.75 35.79 -12.03
CA THR A 609 -6.81 35.78 -13.16
C THR A 609 -6.96 37.02 -14.04
N ALA A 610 -5.95 37.33 -14.85
CA ALA A 610 -6.00 38.43 -15.82
C ALA A 610 -7.12 38.27 -16.87
N THR A 611 -7.65 37.06 -17.05
CA THR A 611 -8.77 36.74 -17.95
C THR A 611 -10.14 36.86 -17.27
N GLY A 612 -10.20 37.16 -15.97
CA GLY A 612 -11.43 37.32 -15.20
C GLY A 612 -12.06 36.03 -14.69
N LEU A 613 -11.33 34.91 -14.74
CA LEU A 613 -11.70 33.68 -14.06
C LEU A 613 -11.13 33.70 -12.65
N ASN A 614 -11.91 33.21 -11.69
CA ASN A 614 -11.48 33.07 -10.31
C ASN A 614 -10.81 31.70 -10.11
N SER A 615 -9.68 31.71 -9.40
CA SER A 615 -8.89 30.56 -9.03
C SER A 615 -9.05 30.27 -7.55
N SER A 616 -9.17 28.99 -7.21
CA SER A 616 -9.24 28.47 -5.85
C SER A 616 -8.27 27.32 -5.71
N MET A 617 -7.64 27.19 -4.55
CA MET A 617 -6.73 26.09 -4.25
C MET A 617 -7.47 25.06 -3.41
N LEU A 618 -7.37 23.80 -3.79
CA LEU A 618 -7.82 22.65 -3.01
C LEU A 618 -6.61 22.01 -2.34
N LEU A 619 -6.77 21.61 -1.09
CA LEU A 619 -5.76 20.90 -0.32
C LEU A 619 -6.45 19.83 0.52
N LYS A 620 -5.99 18.58 0.37
CA LYS A 620 -6.44 17.43 1.15
C LYS A 620 -5.29 16.96 2.02
N ILE A 621 -5.53 16.91 3.31
CA ILE A 621 -4.53 16.65 4.33
C ILE A 621 -4.91 15.38 5.09
N PRO A 622 -4.11 14.31 5.01
CA PRO A 622 -4.38 13.07 5.73
C PRO A 622 -4.23 13.27 7.25
N ILE A 623 -5.17 12.70 7.99
CA ILE A 623 -5.20 12.61 9.45
C ILE A 623 -5.65 11.18 9.82
N PRO A 624 -4.81 10.17 9.59
CA PRO A 624 -5.19 8.78 9.80
C PRO A 624 -5.47 8.51 11.28
N ILE A 625 -6.56 7.80 11.56
CA ILE A 625 -7.02 7.56 12.93
C ILE A 625 -6.01 6.75 13.75
N GLU A 626 -5.19 5.94 13.08
CA GLU A 626 -4.12 5.15 13.67
C GLU A 626 -2.98 6.01 14.24
N MET A 627 -2.85 7.26 13.77
CA MET A 627 -1.95 8.25 14.36
C MET A 627 -2.56 8.98 15.55
N HIS A 628 -3.86 8.87 15.82
CA HIS A 628 -4.46 9.68 16.87
C HIS A 628 -4.17 9.07 18.25
N PRO A 629 -3.68 9.87 19.21
CA PRO A 629 -3.46 9.41 20.57
C PRO A 629 -4.82 9.10 21.21
N GLU A 630 -4.99 7.89 21.76
CA GLU A 630 -6.27 7.47 22.38
C GLU A 630 -6.68 8.37 23.56
N ASN A 631 -5.70 8.93 24.27
CA ASN A 631 -5.86 9.71 25.50
C ASN A 631 -5.30 11.13 25.37
N ALA A 632 -5.46 11.76 24.21
CA ALA A 632 -5.30 13.21 24.05
C ALA A 632 -6.26 13.76 22.99
N THR A 633 -6.55 15.06 23.08
CA THR A 633 -7.46 15.76 22.16
C THR A 633 -6.83 17.03 21.62
N VAL A 634 -7.06 17.33 20.35
CA VAL A 634 -6.65 18.60 19.74
C VAL A 634 -7.52 19.75 20.29
N ILE A 635 -6.86 20.74 20.89
CA ILE A 635 -7.49 21.94 21.45
C ILE A 635 -7.26 23.19 20.59
N ALA A 636 -6.30 23.15 19.67
CA ALA A 636 -6.07 24.18 18.65
C ALA A 636 -5.43 23.54 17.40
N ALA A 637 -5.80 24.02 16.22
CA ALA A 637 -5.20 23.61 14.96
C ALA A 637 -5.08 24.78 13.99
N SER A 638 -3.94 24.93 13.34
CA SER A 638 -3.71 25.95 12.33
C SER A 638 -3.10 25.38 11.06
N LEU A 639 -3.53 25.90 9.92
CA LEU A 639 -2.97 25.61 8.59
C LEU A 639 -2.09 26.78 8.17
N ALA A 640 -0.82 26.53 7.86
CA ALA A 640 0.11 27.55 7.40
C ALA A 640 0.59 27.26 5.96
N LEU A 641 0.64 28.30 5.12
CA LEU A 641 1.12 28.24 3.74
C LEU A 641 2.03 29.44 3.45
N GLU A 642 3.07 29.21 2.66
CA GLU A 642 3.99 30.26 2.23
C GLU A 642 3.51 30.92 0.93
N ALA A 643 3.21 32.23 0.99
CA ALA A 643 2.85 33.03 -0.17
C ALA A 643 4.08 33.65 -0.83
N THR A 644 4.27 33.40 -2.13
CA THR A 644 5.46 33.88 -2.85
C THR A 644 5.52 35.42 -2.96
N PRO A 645 6.70 36.01 -3.22
CA PRO A 645 6.84 37.45 -3.45
C PRO A 645 6.13 38.00 -4.70
N LEU A 646 5.56 37.13 -5.56
CA LEU A 646 4.74 37.53 -6.71
C LEU A 646 3.27 37.76 -6.35
N SER A 647 2.88 37.39 -5.12
CA SER A 647 1.52 37.53 -4.62
C SER A 647 1.14 39.00 -4.43
N THR A 648 -0.10 39.32 -4.78
CA THR A 648 -0.69 40.61 -4.47
C THR A 648 -1.06 40.63 -2.99
N SER A 649 -0.72 41.71 -2.28
CA SER A 649 -1.04 41.86 -0.86
C SER A 649 -2.38 42.58 -0.64
N GLY A 650 -3.10 42.22 0.42
CA GLY A 650 -4.39 42.82 0.79
C GLY A 650 -5.58 42.24 0.03
N ILE A 651 -5.47 41.00 -0.45
CA ILE A 651 -6.60 40.20 -0.93
C ILE A 651 -7.07 39.35 0.26
N PRO A 652 -8.34 39.42 0.66
CA PRO A 652 -8.87 38.55 1.70
C PRO A 652 -8.98 37.10 1.18
N ILE A 653 -8.33 36.17 1.88
CA ILE A 653 -8.34 34.74 1.58
C ILE A 653 -8.98 34.01 2.75
N ALA A 654 -10.09 33.32 2.49
CA ALA A 654 -10.76 32.43 3.41
C ALA A 654 -10.24 30.99 3.25
N VAL A 655 -10.11 30.29 4.36
CA VAL A 655 -10.06 28.82 4.37
C VAL A 655 -11.46 28.29 4.62
N ARG A 656 -11.93 27.40 3.76
CA ARG A 656 -13.27 26.77 3.84
C ARG A 656 -13.14 25.25 3.82
N ASN A 657 -14.03 24.56 4.52
CA ASN A 657 -14.14 23.11 4.39
C ASN A 657 -14.80 22.76 3.04
N VAL A 658 -14.25 21.78 2.33
CA VAL A 658 -14.85 21.25 1.10
C VAL A 658 -15.85 20.17 1.46
N LEU A 659 -17.11 20.37 1.09
CA LEU A 659 -18.21 19.49 1.43
C LEU A 659 -18.37 18.31 0.46
N GLN A 660 -17.68 18.37 -0.69
CA GLN A 660 -17.73 17.33 -1.73
C GLN A 660 -16.49 16.43 -1.72
N PRO A 661 -16.64 15.12 -1.98
CA PRO A 661 -15.53 14.16 -2.01
C PRO A 661 -14.78 14.24 -3.34
N TRP A 662 -13.91 15.22 -3.48
CA TRP A 662 -13.08 15.39 -4.68
C TRP A 662 -11.94 14.37 -4.74
N ASN A 663 -11.47 14.07 -5.96
CA ASN A 663 -10.34 13.18 -6.22
C ASN A 663 -9.39 13.77 -7.27
N GLU A 664 -8.36 13.03 -7.66
CA GLU A 664 -7.35 13.42 -8.65
C GLU A 664 -7.90 13.75 -10.05
N SER A 665 -9.18 13.51 -10.32
CA SER A 665 -9.87 13.89 -11.56
C SER A 665 -10.63 15.22 -11.47
N VAL A 666 -10.48 15.95 -10.35
CA VAL A 666 -11.11 17.24 -10.13
C VAL A 666 -10.79 18.23 -11.25
N ASN A 667 -11.77 19.05 -11.62
CA ASN A 667 -11.62 20.12 -12.61
C ASN A 667 -12.65 21.24 -12.35
N SER A 668 -12.65 22.24 -13.23
CA SER A 668 -13.53 23.42 -13.16
C SER A 668 -15.03 23.11 -13.15
N VAL A 669 -15.46 21.94 -13.63
CA VAL A 669 -16.87 21.55 -13.73
C VAL A 669 -17.22 20.40 -12.78
N GLN A 670 -16.29 19.49 -12.53
CA GLN A 670 -16.54 18.26 -11.79
C GLN A 670 -15.56 18.10 -10.63
N TYR A 671 -16.05 17.70 -9.46
CA TYR A 671 -15.19 17.39 -8.32
C TYR A 671 -14.56 15.99 -8.41
N ASN A 672 -15.14 15.10 -9.23
CA ASN A 672 -14.60 13.79 -9.54
C ASN A 672 -14.97 13.37 -10.97
N ASP A 673 -14.68 12.12 -11.36
CA ASP A 673 -14.94 11.59 -12.71
C ASP A 673 -16.42 11.63 -13.17
N THR A 674 -17.36 11.80 -12.25
CA THR A 674 -18.80 11.56 -12.50
C THR A 674 -19.72 12.70 -12.09
N SER A 675 -19.34 13.50 -11.11
CA SER A 675 -20.24 14.40 -10.39
C SER A 675 -19.78 15.85 -10.50
N ASN A 676 -20.75 16.73 -10.78
CA ASN A 676 -20.49 18.13 -11.04
C ASN A 676 -20.50 18.93 -9.73
N TRP A 677 -19.66 19.97 -9.67
CA TRP A 677 -19.83 21.03 -8.69
C TRP A 677 -21.19 21.71 -8.88
N SER A 678 -21.76 22.24 -7.80
CA SER A 678 -22.97 23.05 -7.89
C SER A 678 -22.73 24.39 -8.59
N GLU A 679 -21.54 24.96 -8.41
CA GLU A 679 -21.02 26.11 -9.17
C GLU A 679 -19.62 25.83 -9.72
N PHE A 680 -19.27 26.41 -10.87
CA PHE A 680 -17.96 26.19 -11.48
C PHE A 680 -16.82 26.54 -10.52
N GLY A 681 -15.76 25.72 -10.54
CA GLY A 681 -14.63 25.85 -9.63
C GLY A 681 -14.94 25.46 -8.18
N GLY A 682 -16.06 24.78 -7.91
CA GLY A 682 -16.43 24.34 -6.56
C GLY A 682 -16.76 25.49 -5.61
N ARG A 683 -17.25 26.60 -6.14
CA ARG A 683 -17.45 27.84 -5.40
C ARG A 683 -18.84 27.99 -4.77
N GLY A 684 -19.71 26.98 -4.89
CA GLY A 684 -21.05 27.01 -4.31
C GLY A 684 -21.01 26.97 -2.79
N ILE A 685 -21.37 28.08 -2.14
CA ILE A 685 -21.37 28.18 -0.67
C ILE A 685 -22.58 27.42 -0.09
N GLY A 686 -22.32 26.55 0.89
CA GLY A 686 -23.30 25.67 1.52
C GLY A 686 -23.58 24.36 0.77
N SER A 687 -23.16 24.25 -0.49
CA SER A 687 -23.29 23.04 -1.31
C SER A 687 -21.95 22.40 -1.63
N ASP A 688 -20.97 23.17 -2.13
CA ASP A 688 -19.64 22.69 -2.49
C ASP A 688 -18.61 22.95 -1.38
N VAL A 689 -18.69 24.11 -0.74
CA VAL A 689 -17.82 24.55 0.37
C VAL A 689 -18.62 25.14 1.54
N SER A 690 -18.06 25.14 2.74
CA SER A 690 -18.67 25.74 3.94
C SER A 690 -18.61 27.28 3.94
N ALA A 691 -19.18 27.90 4.98
CA ALA A 691 -18.81 29.26 5.40
C ALA A 691 -17.30 29.33 5.73
N PRO A 692 -16.68 30.52 5.73
CA PRO A 692 -15.27 30.70 6.12
C PRO A 692 -15.00 30.13 7.52
N LEU A 693 -13.92 29.37 7.67
CA LEU A 693 -13.40 28.95 8.98
C LEU A 693 -12.57 30.08 9.58
N ASP A 694 -11.74 30.72 8.75
CA ASP A 694 -10.95 31.90 9.08
C ASP A 694 -10.64 32.69 7.79
N ILE A 695 -10.39 34.00 7.93
CA ILE A 695 -10.09 34.93 6.81
C ILE A 695 -8.82 35.71 7.16
N GLN A 696 -7.85 35.68 6.25
CA GLN A 696 -6.61 36.43 6.39
C GLN A 696 -6.37 37.32 5.18
N GLU A 697 -5.83 38.51 5.40
CA GLU A 697 -5.39 39.40 4.34
C GLU A 697 -4.06 38.91 3.76
N SER A 698 -3.97 38.82 2.43
CA SER A 698 -2.77 38.28 1.79
C SER A 698 -1.53 39.13 2.05
N VAL A 699 -0.44 38.45 2.38
CA VAL A 699 0.90 39.03 2.54
C VAL A 699 1.90 38.24 1.70
N SER A 700 3.12 38.77 1.55
CA SER A 700 4.25 37.95 1.08
C SER A 700 4.90 37.34 2.31
N GLY A 701 5.08 36.02 2.30
CA GLY A 701 5.52 35.24 3.46
C GLY A 701 4.47 34.24 3.95
N GLU A 702 4.73 33.67 5.12
CA GLU A 702 3.85 32.71 5.77
C GLU A 702 2.51 33.36 6.14
N MET A 703 1.43 32.67 5.78
CA MET A 703 0.06 32.96 6.18
C MET A 703 -0.48 31.77 6.98
N SER A 704 -1.26 32.03 8.03
CA SER A 704 -1.81 31.00 8.91
C SER A 704 -3.29 31.22 9.18
N TRP A 705 -4.09 30.17 9.08
CA TRP A 705 -5.53 30.16 9.32
C TRP A 705 -5.90 29.23 10.46
N ASP A 706 -6.84 29.64 11.31
CA ASP A 706 -7.44 28.78 12.33
C ASP A 706 -8.38 27.75 11.69
N ILE A 707 -8.06 26.46 11.86
CA ILE A 707 -8.88 25.33 11.38
C ILE A 707 -9.33 24.43 12.54
N THR A 708 -9.23 24.92 13.79
CA THR A 708 -9.55 24.16 15.02
C THR A 708 -10.92 23.51 14.96
N PRO A 709 -12.03 24.21 14.60
CA PRO A 709 -13.35 23.60 14.58
C PRO A 709 -13.46 22.47 13.54
N LEU A 710 -12.80 22.62 12.38
CA LEU A 710 -12.79 21.61 11.34
C LEU A 710 -12.08 20.34 11.79
N VAL A 711 -10.88 20.47 12.37
CA VAL A 711 -10.08 19.32 12.83
C VAL A 711 -10.77 18.58 13.97
N GLN A 712 -11.30 19.31 14.94
CA GLN A 712 -12.05 18.71 16.05
C GLN A 712 -13.28 17.95 15.55
N TYR A 713 -14.05 18.53 14.62
CA TYR A 713 -15.18 17.85 14.00
C TYR A 713 -14.74 16.62 13.21
N ALA A 714 -13.65 16.72 12.43
CA ALA A 714 -13.11 15.61 11.65
C ALA A 714 -12.74 14.42 12.55
N PHE A 715 -12.11 14.68 13.71
CA PHE A 715 -11.75 13.64 14.67
C PHE A 715 -12.96 12.98 15.33
N ASP A 716 -13.96 13.76 15.75
CA ASP A 716 -15.21 13.25 16.32
C ASP A 716 -15.98 12.34 15.34
N GLN A 717 -15.93 12.68 14.05
CA GLN A 717 -16.54 11.90 12.99
C GLN A 717 -15.67 10.73 12.49
N GLY A 718 -14.45 10.57 13.02
CA GLY A 718 -13.52 9.52 12.58
C GLY A 718 -13.06 9.67 11.13
N GLN A 719 -12.96 10.90 10.63
CA GLN A 719 -12.46 11.18 9.28
C GLN A 719 -10.95 10.90 9.21
N THR A 720 -10.50 10.38 8.07
CA THR A 720 -9.07 10.07 7.82
C THR A 720 -8.33 11.16 7.05
N TYR A 721 -9.03 12.24 6.68
CA TYR A 721 -8.45 13.42 6.08
C TYR A 721 -9.34 14.64 6.34
N ILE A 722 -8.74 15.84 6.33
CA ILE A 722 -9.46 17.10 6.17
C ILE A 722 -9.30 17.60 4.74
N SER A 723 -10.31 18.29 4.22
CA SER A 723 -10.30 18.84 2.87
C SER A 723 -10.65 20.31 2.93
N VAL A 724 -9.73 21.17 2.50
CA VAL A 724 -9.90 22.61 2.56
C VAL A 724 -9.78 23.24 1.18
N MET A 725 -10.47 24.37 1.01
CA MET A 725 -10.33 25.26 -0.13
C MET A 725 -9.85 26.63 0.35
N LEU A 726 -8.78 27.14 -0.25
CA LEU A 726 -8.43 28.56 -0.15
C LEU A 726 -9.24 29.33 -1.20
N TYR A 727 -10.01 30.29 -0.72
CA TYR A 727 -11.02 31.01 -1.47
C TYR A 727 -10.81 32.52 -1.32
N ALA A 728 -10.75 33.24 -2.45
CA ALA A 728 -10.80 34.70 -2.47
C ALA A 728 -12.13 35.18 -3.05
N PRO A 729 -12.67 36.33 -2.62
CA PRO A 729 -13.77 36.96 -3.34
C PRO A 729 -13.27 37.37 -4.73
N GLY A 730 -14.18 37.51 -5.70
CA GLY A 730 -13.82 38.02 -7.02
C GLY A 730 -13.14 39.40 -6.90
N SER A 731 -11.82 39.39 -7.09
CA SER A 731 -10.90 40.53 -6.97
C SER A 731 -10.71 41.24 -8.32
N GLN A 732 -9.90 42.30 -8.38
CA GLN A 732 -9.64 42.96 -9.67
C GLN A 732 -8.88 42.03 -10.61
N LEU A 733 -9.01 42.26 -11.93
CA LEU A 733 -8.34 41.45 -12.93
C LEU A 733 -6.82 41.41 -12.70
N GLY A 734 -6.28 40.21 -12.44
CA GLY A 734 -4.85 39.98 -12.22
C GLY A 734 -4.40 40.02 -10.76
N GLU A 735 -5.32 40.20 -9.81
CA GLU A 735 -5.05 40.09 -8.37
C GLU A 735 -5.02 38.62 -7.94
N LEU A 736 -3.82 38.03 -7.96
CA LEU A 736 -3.54 36.65 -7.58
C LEU A 736 -2.54 36.56 -6.42
N VAL A 737 -2.72 35.52 -5.61
CA VAL A 737 -1.79 35.04 -4.60
C VAL A 737 -1.30 33.66 -5.01
N TYR A 738 0.00 33.43 -4.91
CA TYR A 738 0.65 32.18 -5.28
C TYR A 738 1.22 31.54 -4.01
N PHE A 739 0.77 30.33 -3.69
CA PHE A 739 1.26 29.52 -2.57
C PHE A 739 2.19 28.41 -3.08
N HIS A 740 3.15 27.99 -2.26
CA HIS A 740 3.89 26.75 -2.53
C HIS A 740 2.97 25.52 -2.41
N SER A 741 3.13 24.58 -3.34
CA SER A 741 2.49 23.26 -3.27
C SER A 741 3.18 22.33 -2.26
N SER A 742 2.50 21.28 -1.84
CA SER A 742 3.04 20.13 -1.11
C SER A 742 4.24 19.48 -1.80
N ASP A 743 4.36 19.59 -3.13
CA ASP A 743 5.46 19.01 -3.89
C ASP A 743 6.73 19.88 -3.88
N TYR A 744 6.65 21.09 -3.33
CA TYR A 744 7.82 21.98 -3.25
C TYR A 744 8.81 21.46 -2.21
N SER A 745 10.12 21.62 -2.41
CA SER A 745 11.12 20.99 -1.51
C SER A 745 11.33 21.69 -0.14
N SER A 746 10.78 22.89 0.04
CA SER A 746 10.94 23.75 1.23
C SER A 746 9.70 24.63 1.37
N GLU A 747 9.28 25.00 2.59
CA GLU A 747 8.14 25.92 2.76
C GLU A 747 6.82 25.35 2.20
N GLN A 748 6.65 24.02 2.30
CA GLN A 748 5.41 23.31 1.97
C GLN A 748 4.28 23.73 2.91
N PRO A 749 3.00 23.51 2.55
CA PRO A 749 1.88 23.64 3.48
C PRO A 749 2.10 22.80 4.74
N THR A 750 1.99 23.43 5.91
CA THR A 750 2.13 22.78 7.21
C THR A 750 0.82 22.85 8.00
N VAL A 751 0.57 21.82 8.80
CA VAL A 751 -0.53 21.79 9.76
C VAL A 751 0.05 21.61 11.15
N ASN A 752 -0.32 22.52 12.04
CA ASN A 752 0.12 22.54 13.42
C ASN A 752 -1.05 22.20 14.33
N PHE A 753 -0.90 21.15 15.14
CA PHE A 753 -1.88 20.78 16.16
C PHE A 753 -1.33 21.02 17.56
N THR A 754 -2.15 21.59 18.42
CA THR A 754 -1.92 21.63 19.86
C THR A 754 -2.82 20.61 20.52
N TRP A 755 -2.22 19.64 21.17
CA TRP A 755 -2.88 18.55 21.88
C TRP A 755 -2.90 18.84 23.37
N SER A 756 -3.92 18.33 24.05
CA SER A 756 -3.95 18.24 25.50
C SER A 756 -4.31 16.85 25.96
N TYR A 757 -3.62 16.35 26.99
CA TYR A 757 -3.87 15.03 27.57
C TYR A 757 -5.30 14.90 28.09
N GLY A 758 -5.85 13.69 27.96
CA GLY A 758 -7.22 13.34 28.33
C GLY A 758 -8.23 13.54 27.19
N ASN A 759 -9.27 12.70 27.20
CA ASN A 759 -10.40 12.81 26.27
C ASN A 759 -11.34 13.95 26.68
N ARG A 760 -11.84 14.69 25.69
CA ARG A 760 -12.77 15.80 25.83
C ARG A 760 -13.88 15.64 24.81
N ASP A 761 -15.11 15.80 25.27
CA ASP A 761 -16.29 15.70 24.41
C ASP A 761 -16.59 17.05 23.74
N LEU A 762 -16.94 17.00 22.46
CA LEU A 762 -17.44 18.16 21.72
C LEU A 762 -18.88 18.50 22.14
N PRO A 763 -19.19 19.79 22.41
CA PRO A 763 -20.56 20.21 22.62
C PRO A 763 -21.41 19.96 21.36
N SER A 764 -22.56 19.31 21.52
CA SER A 764 -23.46 18.98 20.39
C SER A 764 -24.77 19.79 20.37
N SER A 765 -24.98 20.66 21.36
CA SER A 765 -26.16 21.53 21.45
C SER A 765 -25.82 22.95 20.99
N THR A 766 -26.81 23.71 20.52
CA THR A 766 -26.69 25.13 20.17
C THR A 766 -27.33 26.03 21.22
N ALA A 767 -26.82 27.25 21.37
CA ALA A 767 -27.43 28.28 22.20
C ALA A 767 -28.74 28.80 21.59
N VAL A 768 -29.66 29.23 22.45
CA VAL A 768 -30.91 29.91 22.05
C VAL A 768 -30.81 31.38 22.42
N LEU A 769 -30.74 32.25 21.42
CA LEU A 769 -30.58 33.69 21.59
C LEU A 769 -31.89 34.34 22.10
N THR A 770 -31.81 35.17 23.15
CA THR A 770 -33.01 35.75 23.81
C THR A 770 -33.15 37.26 23.64
N THR A 771 -32.08 38.03 23.86
CA THR A 771 -32.10 39.50 23.77
C THR A 771 -30.82 39.97 23.09
N PRO A 772 -30.85 40.93 22.15
CA PRO A 772 -32.04 41.46 21.45
C PRO A 772 -32.88 40.37 20.78
N ALA A 773 -34.21 40.53 20.82
CA ALA A 773 -35.11 39.56 20.20
C ALA A 773 -35.05 39.68 18.66
N PRO A 774 -35.29 38.59 17.91
CA PRO A 774 -35.22 38.62 16.45
C PRO A 774 -36.13 39.69 15.83
N GLY A 775 -35.53 40.58 15.03
CA GLY A 775 -36.19 41.70 14.36
C GLY A 775 -36.59 42.87 15.26
N GLN A 776 -36.12 42.92 16.51
CA GLN A 776 -36.43 44.00 17.44
C GLN A 776 -35.73 45.30 17.02
N ILE A 777 -36.47 46.42 17.01
CA ILE A 777 -35.88 47.76 16.96
C ILE A 777 -35.42 48.11 18.37
N TYR A 778 -34.12 48.28 18.57
CA TYR A 778 -33.53 48.36 19.91
C TYR A 778 -33.27 49.82 20.32
N PHE A 779 -34.05 50.31 21.28
CA PHE A 779 -33.90 51.63 21.87
C PHE A 779 -33.14 51.58 23.20
N ASN A 780 -32.50 52.69 23.56
CA ASN A 780 -31.80 52.83 24.83
C ASN A 780 -32.78 52.66 26.00
N GLN A 781 -32.49 51.70 26.88
CA GLN A 781 -33.36 51.34 27.99
C GLN A 781 -33.13 52.20 29.26
N THR A 782 -32.05 52.98 29.29
CA THR A 782 -31.65 53.81 30.44
C THR A 782 -32.03 55.28 30.29
N SER A 783 -32.12 55.76 29.06
CA SER A 783 -32.53 57.12 28.72
C SER A 783 -34.06 57.26 28.75
N HIS A 784 -34.56 58.43 29.16
CA HIS A 784 -35.96 58.80 28.98
C HIS A 784 -36.27 59.30 27.56
N ALA A 785 -35.24 59.54 26.73
CA ALA A 785 -35.39 59.87 25.32
C ALA A 785 -35.44 58.61 24.45
N ILE A 786 -36.22 58.68 23.38
CA ILE A 786 -36.27 57.62 22.36
C ILE A 786 -35.07 57.81 21.42
N ILE A 787 -33.95 57.20 21.81
CA ILE A 787 -32.67 57.20 21.09
C ILE A 787 -32.19 55.75 20.86
N PRO A 788 -31.39 55.47 19.83
CA PRO A 788 -30.80 54.15 19.63
C PRO A 788 -29.91 53.74 20.81
N ASP A 789 -29.90 52.44 21.12
CA ASP A 789 -28.82 51.84 21.92
C ASP A 789 -27.80 51.21 20.98
N LEU A 790 -26.53 51.61 21.11
CA LEU A 790 -25.44 51.07 20.29
C LEU A 790 -24.68 49.93 21.00
N ARG A 791 -25.00 49.68 22.29
CA ARG A 791 -24.36 48.63 23.11
C ARG A 791 -25.40 47.82 23.88
N PRO A 792 -26.34 47.16 23.19
CA PRO A 792 -27.30 46.30 23.87
C PRO A 792 -26.57 45.19 24.64
N THR A 793 -27.17 44.75 25.75
CA THR A 793 -26.74 43.53 26.43
C THR A 793 -27.33 42.32 25.70
N PHE A 794 -26.45 41.47 25.19
CA PHE A 794 -26.78 40.23 24.50
C PHE A 794 -26.94 39.10 25.51
N THR A 795 -28.01 38.32 25.39
CA THR A 795 -28.32 37.22 26.31
C THR A 795 -28.74 35.98 25.54
N TRP A 796 -28.39 34.81 26.05
CA TRP A 796 -28.78 33.52 25.48
C TRP A 796 -29.09 32.49 26.57
N GLN A 797 -29.72 31.40 26.16
CA GLN A 797 -30.03 30.26 27.02
C GLN A 797 -29.33 29.01 26.52
N TRP A 798 -28.83 28.20 27.46
CA TRP A 798 -28.30 26.87 27.18
C TRP A 798 -29.34 25.79 27.50
N PRO A 799 -29.57 24.81 26.61
CA PRO A 799 -30.53 23.75 26.86
C PRO A 799 -30.20 22.96 28.14
N ALA A 800 -31.16 22.88 29.08
CA ALA A 800 -31.00 22.12 30.32
C ALA A 800 -30.79 20.61 30.12
N THR A 801 -31.08 20.11 28.91
CA THR A 801 -30.87 18.70 28.50
C THR A 801 -29.54 18.46 27.80
N ALA A 802 -28.68 19.49 27.65
CA ALA A 802 -27.38 19.34 27.03
C ALA A 802 -26.49 18.39 27.85
N ALA A 803 -25.75 17.52 27.15
CA ALA A 803 -24.86 16.54 27.78
C ALA A 803 -23.63 17.20 28.43
N VAL A 804 -23.21 18.34 27.88
CA VAL A 804 -22.03 19.10 28.29
C VAL A 804 -22.48 20.50 28.71
N ASN A 805 -21.87 21.04 29.76
CA ASN A 805 -22.05 22.43 30.16
C ASN A 805 -20.82 23.24 29.72
N PRO A 806 -20.95 24.19 28.77
CA PRO A 806 -19.86 25.02 28.29
C PRO A 806 -19.21 25.82 29.43
N ASP A 807 -17.89 25.94 29.40
CA ASP A 807 -17.11 26.77 30.31
C ASP A 807 -16.75 28.13 29.70
N ALA A 808 -16.88 28.26 28.38
CA ALA A 808 -16.62 29.46 27.61
C ALA A 808 -17.62 29.63 26.44
N TRP A 809 -17.67 30.85 25.91
CA TRP A 809 -18.56 31.26 24.84
C TRP A 809 -17.86 32.24 23.90
N ILE A 810 -18.24 32.16 22.63
CA ILE A 810 -17.83 33.09 21.57
C ILE A 810 -19.07 33.77 21.03
N VAL A 811 -19.04 35.10 20.90
CA VAL A 811 -20.09 35.92 20.29
C VAL A 811 -19.52 36.51 19.00
N ALA A 812 -20.20 36.30 17.88
CA ALA A 812 -19.79 36.81 16.58
C ALA A 812 -20.87 37.74 15.99
N PHE A 813 -20.43 38.84 15.37
CA PHE A 813 -21.28 39.78 14.64
C PHE A 813 -20.88 39.79 13.17
N ASP A 814 -21.85 39.57 12.27
CA ASP A 814 -21.59 39.64 10.84
C ASP A 814 -21.42 41.10 10.40
N LEU A 815 -20.29 41.41 9.76
CA LEU A 815 -20.03 42.75 9.25
C LEU A 815 -20.90 43.07 8.03
N ASP A 816 -21.17 42.08 7.17
CA ASP A 816 -22.21 42.13 6.15
C ASP A 816 -22.90 40.76 6.01
N PRO A 817 -24.19 40.62 6.38
CA PRO A 817 -24.92 39.35 6.26
C PRO A 817 -25.15 38.90 4.81
N ASN A 818 -24.84 39.74 3.82
CA ASN A 818 -24.95 39.40 2.39
C ASN A 818 -23.60 39.12 1.73
N ASP A 819 -22.49 39.29 2.46
CA ASP A 819 -21.13 39.04 1.98
C ASP A 819 -20.33 38.37 3.09
N ASP A 820 -20.24 37.04 3.03
CA ASP A 820 -19.55 36.25 4.04
C ASP A 820 -18.02 36.48 4.06
N MET A 821 -17.46 37.05 2.99
CA MET A 821 -16.06 37.45 2.92
C MET A 821 -15.78 38.79 3.61
N ALA A 822 -16.82 39.55 4.01
CA ALA A 822 -16.66 40.75 4.83
C ALA A 822 -16.14 40.42 6.25
N GLY A 823 -16.27 39.16 6.68
CA GLY A 823 -15.81 38.66 7.96
C GLY A 823 -16.75 38.99 9.13
N GLN A 824 -16.30 38.64 10.32
CA GLN A 824 -17.05 38.80 11.56
C GLN A 824 -16.24 39.57 12.60
N LEU A 825 -16.94 40.36 13.41
CA LEU A 825 -16.39 40.88 14.66
C LEU A 825 -16.65 39.85 15.76
N VAL A 826 -15.58 39.24 16.29
CA VAL A 826 -15.65 38.10 17.22
C VAL A 826 -15.14 38.49 18.60
N PHE A 827 -15.85 38.09 19.64
CA PHE A 827 -15.46 38.22 21.04
C PHE A 827 -15.46 36.84 21.71
N ASP A 828 -14.38 36.49 22.40
CA ASP A 828 -14.24 35.20 23.08
C ASP A 828 -14.10 35.41 24.58
N SER A 829 -14.98 34.80 25.37
CA SER A 829 -14.94 34.90 26.84
C SER A 829 -13.61 34.46 27.48
N ARG A 830 -12.81 33.63 26.79
CA ARG A 830 -11.48 33.18 27.26
C ARG A 830 -10.43 34.29 27.19
N THR A 831 -10.55 35.20 26.22
CA THR A 831 -9.68 36.36 26.03
C THR A 831 -10.27 37.64 26.63
N ASP A 832 -11.57 37.84 26.43
CA ASP A 832 -12.33 39.06 26.74
C ASP A 832 -13.26 38.88 27.94
N SER A 833 -12.81 38.10 28.94
CA SER A 833 -13.60 37.71 30.12
C SER A 833 -14.33 38.84 30.86
N ALA A 834 -13.86 40.09 30.76
CA ALA A 834 -14.50 41.25 31.39
C ALA A 834 -15.82 41.69 30.72
N LEU A 835 -16.05 41.28 29.47
CA LEU A 835 -17.25 41.63 28.69
C LEU A 835 -18.40 40.62 28.89
N PHE A 836 -18.13 39.50 29.58
CA PHE A 836 -19.03 38.36 29.72
C PHE A 836 -19.45 38.13 31.17
N ASP A 837 -20.73 37.88 31.39
CA ASP A 837 -21.26 37.28 32.62
C ASP A 837 -21.65 35.83 32.31
N LEU A 838 -20.74 34.90 32.58
CA LEU A 838 -20.92 33.47 32.30
C LEU A 838 -21.96 32.79 33.22
N VAL A 839 -22.33 33.43 34.34
CA VAL A 839 -23.36 32.89 35.25
C VAL A 839 -24.75 33.19 34.71
N ASN A 840 -24.94 34.40 34.19
CA ASN A 840 -26.21 34.84 33.62
C ASN A 840 -26.32 34.65 32.11
N LEU A 841 -25.24 34.21 31.45
CA LEU A 841 -25.12 34.06 29.98
C LEU A 841 -25.40 35.39 29.26
N GLU A 842 -24.67 36.43 29.67
CA GLU A 842 -24.78 37.78 29.13
C GLU A 842 -23.45 38.25 28.55
N PHE A 843 -23.52 39.05 27.49
CA PHE A 843 -22.39 39.75 26.86
C PHE A 843 -22.76 41.23 26.66
N THR A 844 -21.87 42.14 27.04
CA THR A 844 -22.04 43.57 26.77
C THR A 844 -20.79 44.12 26.10
N PRO A 845 -20.88 44.65 24.86
CA PRO A 845 -19.71 45.14 24.13
C PRO A 845 -19.16 46.43 24.77
N ASP A 846 -17.84 46.59 24.70
CA ASP A 846 -17.13 47.79 25.15
C ASP A 846 -16.98 48.88 24.07
N ALA A 847 -17.39 48.57 22.84
CA ALA A 847 -17.46 49.46 21.70
C ALA A 847 -18.90 49.55 21.15
N ASP A 848 -19.17 50.64 20.42
CA ASP A 848 -20.45 50.81 19.72
C ASP A 848 -20.52 49.81 18.56
N ILE A 849 -21.65 49.09 18.44
CA ILE A 849 -21.94 48.20 17.32
C ILE A 849 -22.78 49.01 16.32
N ASP A 850 -22.15 49.91 15.56
CA ASP A 850 -22.84 50.91 14.72
C ASP A 850 -22.44 50.87 13.23
N PHE A 851 -21.80 49.79 12.78
CA PHE A 851 -21.37 49.64 11.39
C PHE A 851 -22.54 49.50 10.40
N ARG A 852 -23.72 49.08 10.86
CA ARG A 852 -24.96 48.94 10.08
C ARG A 852 -26.21 49.20 10.95
N ASN A 853 -27.35 49.37 10.29
CA ASN A 853 -28.65 49.51 10.97
C ASN A 853 -29.37 48.17 11.18
N ASP A 854 -28.91 47.09 10.54
CA ASP A 854 -29.40 45.72 10.64
C ASP A 854 -28.24 44.81 11.08
N ILE A 855 -28.16 44.54 12.38
CA ILE A 855 -27.07 43.77 12.96
C ILE A 855 -27.50 42.31 13.11
N TYR A 856 -26.61 41.40 12.71
CA TYR A 856 -26.78 39.94 12.86
C TYR A 856 -25.70 39.43 13.80
N TRP A 857 -26.08 38.53 14.70
CA TRP A 857 -25.19 37.99 15.70
C TRP A 857 -25.50 36.54 16.04
N SER A 858 -24.47 35.79 16.41
CA SER A 858 -24.53 34.39 16.80
C SER A 858 -23.64 34.10 18.01
N VAL A 859 -23.89 32.95 18.63
CA VAL A 859 -23.17 32.48 19.81
C VAL A 859 -22.72 31.03 19.60
N GLN A 860 -21.46 30.76 19.93
CA GLN A 860 -20.87 29.43 19.91
C GLN A 860 -20.44 29.01 21.31
N ALA A 861 -20.80 27.79 21.70
CA ALA A 861 -20.39 27.20 22.96
C ALA A 861 -18.98 26.63 22.87
N VAL A 862 -18.18 26.80 23.92
CA VAL A 862 -16.85 26.18 24.06
C VAL A 862 -16.80 25.43 25.39
N ASN A 863 -16.30 24.19 25.38
CA ASN A 863 -16.09 23.39 26.59
C ASN A 863 -14.67 22.82 26.62
N ASN A 864 -13.83 23.25 27.56
CA ASN A 864 -12.42 22.81 27.65
C ASN A 864 -11.67 22.95 26.31
N SER A 865 -11.88 24.07 25.61
CA SER A 865 -11.35 24.35 24.26
C SER A 865 -11.88 23.47 23.12
N MET A 866 -12.96 22.70 23.35
CA MET A 866 -13.71 22.03 22.29
C MET A 866 -14.85 22.93 21.80
N TYR A 867 -14.89 23.19 20.49
CA TYR A 867 -15.84 24.12 19.87
C TYR A 867 -17.14 23.42 19.50
N GLY A 868 -18.26 23.89 20.03
CA GLY A 868 -19.60 23.41 19.68
C GLY A 868 -20.14 24.00 18.37
N PRO A 869 -21.34 23.59 17.94
CA PRO A 869 -22.01 24.20 16.80
C PRO A 869 -22.39 25.66 17.09
N ILE A 870 -22.29 26.51 16.06
CA ILE A 870 -22.71 27.92 16.11
C ILE A 870 -24.24 27.99 16.14
N SER A 871 -24.81 28.89 16.95
CA SER A 871 -26.25 29.13 16.95
C SER A 871 -26.74 29.71 15.62
N PRO A 872 -28.02 29.54 15.26
CA PRO A 872 -28.63 30.35 14.20
C PRO A 872 -28.50 31.85 14.53
N ASP A 873 -28.30 32.67 13.50
CA ASP A 873 -28.19 34.12 13.68
C ASP A 873 -29.51 34.71 14.18
N SER A 874 -29.39 35.66 15.12
CA SER A 874 -30.47 36.56 15.50
C SER A 874 -30.17 37.95 14.94
N SER A 875 -31.20 38.69 14.56
CA SER A 875 -31.06 40.03 14.03
C SER A 875 -31.77 41.07 14.89
N TYR A 876 -31.22 42.28 14.95
CA TYR A 876 -31.87 43.44 15.54
C TYR A 876 -31.59 44.69 14.71
N PHE A 877 -32.43 45.72 14.90
CA PHE A 877 -32.34 46.96 14.15
C PHE A 877 -31.97 48.14 15.03
N ILE A 878 -31.03 48.94 14.55
CA ILE A 878 -30.64 50.20 15.17
C ILE A 878 -31.52 51.30 14.58
N PRO A 879 -32.37 51.97 15.39
CA PRO A 879 -33.22 53.04 14.90
C PRO A 879 -32.42 54.29 14.55
N SER A 880 -32.94 55.07 13.59
CA SER A 880 -32.43 56.42 13.35
C SER A 880 -32.69 57.33 14.55
N SER A 881 -31.79 58.28 14.80
CA SER A 881 -31.94 59.24 15.90
C SER A 881 -33.04 60.26 15.59
N VAL A 882 -34.25 59.98 16.07
CA VAL A 882 -35.43 60.85 15.94
C VAL A 882 -35.76 61.63 17.21
N GLY A 883 -35.04 61.34 18.30
CA GLY A 883 -35.20 61.97 19.59
C GLY A 883 -33.88 62.45 20.16
N ALA A 884 -33.96 63.30 21.19
CA ALA A 884 -32.81 63.78 21.93
C ALA A 884 -33.20 64.12 23.36
N GLU A 885 -32.29 63.87 24.30
CA GLU A 885 -32.40 64.43 25.65
C GLU A 885 -32.12 65.94 25.61
N LEU A 886 -33.02 66.72 26.21
CA LEU A 886 -32.82 68.15 26.40
C LEU A 886 -32.29 68.46 27.81
N SER A 887 -32.69 67.65 28.79
CA SER A 887 -32.28 67.70 30.19
C SER A 887 -32.44 66.32 30.84
N PRO A 888 -32.02 66.09 32.10
CA PRO A 888 -32.24 64.82 32.81
C PRO A 888 -33.72 64.42 32.99
N THR A 889 -34.68 65.32 32.70
CA THR A 889 -36.13 65.03 32.80
C THR A 889 -36.88 65.27 31.50
N ASP A 890 -36.29 65.99 30.55
CA ASP A 890 -36.98 66.46 29.34
C ASP A 890 -36.33 65.86 28.09
N ALA A 891 -37.17 65.42 27.15
CA ALA A 891 -36.74 64.89 25.86
C ALA A 891 -37.64 65.42 24.74
N ILE A 892 -37.12 65.41 23.51
CA ILE A 892 -37.87 65.69 22.29
C ILE A 892 -37.90 64.46 21.39
N ILE A 893 -38.99 64.29 20.65
CA ILE A 893 -39.12 63.29 19.57
C ILE A 893 -39.81 63.92 18.37
N SER A 894 -39.32 63.61 17.17
CA SER A 894 -39.95 63.99 15.90
C SER A 894 -40.52 62.75 15.21
N ILE A 895 -41.83 62.73 15.00
CA ILE A 895 -42.56 61.58 14.46
C ILE A 895 -43.02 61.90 13.04
N GLN A 896 -42.55 61.13 12.07
CA GLN A 896 -43.05 61.11 10.71
C GLN A 896 -42.93 59.69 10.17
N ASP A 897 -43.76 59.35 9.17
CA ASP A 897 -43.75 58.01 8.61
C ASP A 897 -42.35 57.63 8.09
N GLY A 898 -41.85 56.48 8.57
CA GLY A 898 -40.54 55.94 8.19
C GLY A 898 -39.32 56.65 8.79
N THR A 899 -39.46 57.58 9.75
CA THR A 899 -38.29 58.28 10.30
C THR A 899 -37.45 57.47 11.27
N ILE A 900 -38.01 56.46 11.95
CA ILE A 900 -37.28 55.61 12.89
C ILE A 900 -36.57 54.48 12.14
N PHE A 901 -37.30 53.80 11.27
CA PHE A 901 -36.75 52.73 10.44
C PHE A 901 -37.43 52.74 9.07
N SER A 902 -36.81 53.46 8.13
CA SER A 902 -37.35 53.70 6.79
C SER A 902 -37.63 52.43 5.97
N PRO A 903 -36.87 51.31 6.07
CA PRO A 903 -37.14 50.11 5.27
C PRO A 903 -38.52 49.49 5.50
N THR A 904 -39.10 49.70 6.68
CA THR A 904 -40.45 49.20 7.03
C THR A 904 -41.48 50.32 7.13
N ASN A 905 -41.11 51.55 6.74
CA ASN A 905 -41.90 52.75 6.97
C ASN A 905 -42.30 52.91 8.45
N PHE A 906 -41.42 52.53 9.40
CA PHE A 906 -41.70 52.62 10.83
C PHE A 906 -41.25 53.99 11.41
N PRO A 907 -42.09 54.65 12.22
CA PRO A 907 -43.47 54.29 12.52
C PRO A 907 -44.39 54.58 11.32
N SER A 908 -45.46 53.82 11.12
CA SER A 908 -46.54 54.20 10.18
C SER A 908 -47.65 54.88 10.98
N ALA A 909 -47.34 56.10 11.42
CA ALA A 909 -48.17 56.84 12.35
C ALA A 909 -49.21 57.69 11.64
N THR A 910 -49.02 58.11 10.40
CA THR A 910 -49.88 59.10 9.75
C THR A 910 -50.97 58.47 8.88
N THR A 911 -52.20 58.96 9.01
CA THR A 911 -53.26 58.77 8.02
C THR A 911 -53.94 60.10 7.79
N ASP A 912 -54.08 60.49 6.53
CA ASP A 912 -54.63 61.77 6.16
C ASP A 912 -55.57 61.68 4.95
N THR A 913 -56.45 62.66 4.84
CA THR A 913 -57.32 62.84 3.68
C THR A 913 -57.89 64.25 3.69
N TYR A 914 -58.43 64.71 2.58
CA TYR A 914 -59.27 65.90 2.56
C TYR A 914 -60.69 65.59 2.09
N LEU A 915 -61.64 66.34 2.65
CA LEU A 915 -63.07 66.27 2.40
C LEU A 915 -63.47 67.52 1.62
N ASP A 916 -64.13 67.33 0.48
CA ASP A 916 -64.53 68.43 -0.40
C ASP A 916 -66.04 68.36 -0.68
N GLU A 917 -66.76 69.45 -0.41
CA GLU A 917 -68.21 69.53 -0.64
C GLU A 917 -68.61 69.34 -2.12
N GLY A 918 -67.70 69.60 -3.05
CA GLY A 918 -67.90 69.36 -4.48
C GLY A 918 -67.86 67.88 -4.89
N ALA A 919 -67.35 67.00 -4.02
CA ALA A 919 -67.33 65.57 -4.24
C ALA A 919 -67.58 64.80 -2.93
N PRO A 920 -68.81 64.88 -2.38
CA PRO A 920 -69.11 64.42 -1.01
C PRO A 920 -69.09 62.89 -0.83
N THR A 921 -68.93 62.12 -1.90
CA THR A 921 -68.95 60.64 -1.88
C THR A 921 -67.63 60.01 -2.29
N THR A 922 -66.56 60.78 -2.47
CA THR A 922 -65.25 60.28 -2.92
C THR A 922 -64.18 60.69 -1.92
N ALA A 923 -63.39 59.72 -1.45
CA ALA A 923 -62.19 60.00 -0.67
C ALA A 923 -61.15 60.69 -1.57
N GLN A 924 -60.43 61.66 -1.01
CA GLN A 924 -59.40 62.40 -1.73
C GLN A 924 -58.05 62.13 -1.06
N ASP A 925 -57.26 61.26 -1.69
CA ASP A 925 -56.02 60.70 -1.13
C ASP A 925 -54.98 60.50 -2.25
N THR A 926 -54.66 61.57 -2.98
CA THR A 926 -53.82 61.41 -4.18
C THR A 926 -52.62 62.34 -4.27
N ASN A 927 -52.60 63.53 -3.65
CA ASN A 927 -51.44 64.44 -3.66
C ASN A 927 -51.59 65.61 -2.65
N GLY A 928 -51.61 65.29 -1.35
CA GLY A 928 -51.56 66.28 -0.27
C GLY A 928 -52.91 66.74 0.27
N LEU A 929 -52.84 67.58 1.32
CA LEU A 929 -54.00 68.05 2.08
C LEU A 929 -54.47 69.43 1.60
N MET A 930 -55.79 69.57 1.41
CA MET A 930 -56.40 70.82 0.96
C MET A 930 -57.36 71.38 2.01
N ILE A 931 -57.28 72.69 2.26
CA ILE A 931 -58.11 73.42 3.23
C ILE A 931 -58.54 74.75 2.58
N GLY A 932 -59.82 75.10 2.65
CA GLY A 932 -60.33 76.38 2.15
C GLY A 932 -61.58 76.23 1.28
N ASN A 933 -61.58 76.85 0.10
CA ASN A 933 -62.69 76.70 -0.85
C ASN A 933 -62.53 75.40 -1.64
N SER A 934 -63.68 74.76 -1.93
CA SER A 934 -63.75 73.60 -2.81
C SER A 934 -63.04 73.83 -4.13
N SER A 935 -62.02 73.03 -4.40
CA SER A 935 -61.31 73.03 -5.69
C SER A 935 -62.12 72.32 -6.79
N ILE A 936 -63.07 71.48 -6.37
CA ILE A 936 -63.92 70.68 -7.27
C ILE A 936 -65.18 71.45 -7.68
N ALA A 937 -65.93 71.98 -6.72
CA ALA A 937 -67.10 72.82 -7.00
C ALA A 937 -66.70 74.24 -7.45
N ASN A 938 -65.51 74.70 -7.07
CA ASN A 938 -64.93 75.99 -7.47
C ASN A 938 -65.87 77.18 -7.21
N THR A 939 -66.54 77.18 -6.06
CA THR A 939 -67.37 78.30 -5.59
C THR A 939 -66.93 78.76 -4.21
N ASN A 940 -67.22 80.03 -3.88
CA ASN A 940 -67.02 80.57 -2.53
C ASN A 940 -68.13 80.16 -1.53
N LEU A 941 -69.07 79.33 -1.96
CA LEU A 941 -70.14 78.78 -1.13
C LEU A 941 -69.87 77.32 -0.74
N SER A 942 -68.77 76.75 -1.22
CA SER A 942 -68.39 75.35 -1.03
C SER A 942 -67.01 75.24 -0.40
N SER A 943 -66.86 74.40 0.62
CA SER A 943 -65.63 74.29 1.40
C SER A 943 -64.89 72.96 1.23
N THR A 944 -63.58 73.00 1.48
CA THR A 944 -62.69 71.84 1.64
C THR A 944 -62.08 71.87 3.02
N THR A 945 -62.06 70.73 3.69
CA THR A 945 -61.42 70.54 5.00
C THR A 945 -60.51 69.33 4.97
N ALA A 946 -59.34 69.40 5.60
CA ALA A 946 -58.45 68.25 5.75
C ALA A 946 -58.59 67.61 7.14
N ILE A 947 -58.39 66.30 7.21
CA ILE A 947 -58.29 65.53 8.46
C ILE A 947 -56.98 64.76 8.42
N VAL A 948 -56.21 64.87 9.50
CA VAL A 948 -54.97 64.13 9.74
C VAL A 948 -55.11 63.44 11.07
N SER A 949 -54.68 62.18 11.14
CA SER A 949 -54.58 61.44 12.39
C SER A 949 -53.19 60.84 12.56
N PHE A 950 -52.70 60.88 13.79
CA PHE A 950 -51.41 60.32 14.18
C PHE A 950 -51.67 59.18 15.18
N ASN A 951 -51.30 57.96 14.79
CA ASN A 951 -51.29 56.82 15.68
C ASN A 951 -49.96 56.75 16.44
N ILE A 952 -49.90 57.44 17.57
CA ILE A 952 -48.72 57.46 18.45
C ILE A 952 -48.60 56.20 19.32
N SER A 953 -49.59 55.29 19.32
CA SER A 953 -49.53 54.06 20.13
C SER A 953 -48.52 53.05 19.59
N MET A 954 -47.92 53.30 18.43
CA MET A 954 -46.90 52.45 17.83
C MET A 954 -45.49 52.71 18.38
N LEU A 955 -45.31 53.79 19.15
CA LEU A 955 -44.03 54.15 19.75
C LEU A 955 -43.98 53.63 21.18
N ASP A 956 -42.85 53.02 21.55
CA ASP A 956 -42.61 52.52 22.90
C ASP A 956 -42.23 53.70 23.80
N MET A 957 -43.25 54.47 24.20
CA MET A 957 -43.07 55.62 25.07
C MET A 957 -42.72 55.15 26.50
N PRO A 958 -41.92 55.92 27.26
CA PRO A 958 -41.63 55.61 28.65
C PRO A 958 -42.90 55.35 29.47
N SER A 959 -42.85 54.44 30.44
CA SER A 959 -44.02 54.03 31.24
C SER A 959 -44.74 55.18 31.98
N THR A 960 -44.05 56.30 32.21
CA THR A 960 -44.63 57.54 32.74
C THR A 960 -44.07 58.74 31.97
N TYR A 961 -44.92 59.50 31.29
CA TYR A 961 -44.54 60.75 30.61
C TYR A 961 -45.67 61.79 30.67
N GLU A 962 -45.30 63.07 30.60
CA GLU A 962 -46.22 64.20 30.46
C GLU A 962 -45.79 65.03 29.24
N ILE A 963 -46.74 65.42 28.38
CA ILE A 963 -46.46 66.24 27.20
C ILE A 963 -46.40 67.71 27.64
N LEU A 964 -45.20 68.30 27.62
CA LEU A 964 -45.00 69.72 27.94
C LEU A 964 -45.46 70.65 26.81
N SER A 965 -45.19 70.27 25.57
CA SER A 965 -45.59 70.97 24.34
C SER A 965 -45.68 70.00 23.16
N ALA A 966 -46.56 70.28 22.20
CA ALA A 966 -46.67 69.52 20.95
C ALA A 966 -46.95 70.48 19.79
N ASP A 967 -46.10 70.43 18.75
CA ASP A 967 -46.18 71.28 17.57
C ASP A 967 -46.43 70.43 16.32
N LEU A 968 -47.52 70.70 15.59
CA LEU A 968 -47.76 70.13 14.27
C LEU A 968 -47.16 71.06 13.20
N THR A 969 -46.15 70.58 12.49
CA THR A 969 -45.52 71.32 11.38
C THR A 969 -46.06 70.81 10.04
N LEU A 970 -46.66 71.70 9.24
CA LEU A 970 -47.13 71.41 7.88
C LEU A 970 -46.39 72.28 6.88
N GLN A 971 -45.90 71.68 5.80
CA GLN A 971 -45.19 72.41 4.74
C GLN A 971 -46.13 72.67 3.54
N GLN A 972 -46.19 73.92 3.10
CA GLN A 972 -47.06 74.34 1.99
C GLN A 972 -46.48 73.87 0.63
N PHE A 973 -47.33 73.24 -0.19
CA PHE A 973 -46.96 72.74 -1.52
C PHE A 973 -47.47 73.63 -2.68
N LEU A 974 -48.68 74.21 -2.62
CA LEU A 974 -49.26 75.06 -3.69
C LEU A 974 -50.39 75.99 -3.18
N VAL A 975 -50.53 77.21 -3.74
CA VAL A 975 -51.67 78.14 -3.49
C VAL A 975 -52.48 78.33 -4.77
N LEU A 976 -53.79 78.07 -4.71
CA LEU A 976 -54.75 78.45 -5.76
C LEU A 976 -55.48 79.73 -5.34
N GLU A 977 -55.02 80.90 -5.76
CA GLU A 977 -55.76 82.15 -5.59
C GLU A 977 -56.77 82.37 -6.73
N VAL A 978 -58.06 82.51 -6.39
CA VAL A 978 -59.09 83.00 -7.33
C VAL A 978 -59.03 84.54 -7.35
N SER A 979 -58.20 85.12 -8.22
CA SER A 979 -58.17 86.56 -8.48
C SER A 979 -58.92 86.92 -9.76
N LYS A 980 -59.83 87.91 -9.66
CA LYS A 980 -60.52 88.57 -10.77
C LYS A 980 -59.52 89.09 -11.81
N PHE A 981 -59.79 88.81 -13.09
CA PHE A 981 -59.12 89.43 -14.24
C PHE A 981 -59.01 90.97 -14.09
N PRO A 982 -57.84 91.54 -14.43
CA PRO A 982 -57.74 92.22 -15.73
C PRO A 982 -56.52 91.83 -16.56
N ARG A 983 -56.63 92.17 -17.85
CA ARG A 983 -55.75 91.87 -19.00
C ARG A 983 -54.30 92.37 -18.88
N PRO A 984 -53.37 91.81 -19.69
CA PRO A 984 -51.93 91.93 -19.51
C PRO A 984 -51.34 93.18 -20.16
N GLU A 985 -50.34 93.78 -19.53
CA GLU A 985 -49.35 94.62 -20.21
C GLU A 985 -47.95 94.02 -20.03
N CYS A 986 -47.32 93.73 -21.16
CA CYS A 986 -45.91 93.38 -21.31
C CYS A 986 -45.00 94.52 -20.84
N SER A 987 -43.88 94.18 -20.21
CA SER A 987 -42.67 95.01 -20.25
C SER A 987 -41.40 94.21 -19.97
N LEU A 988 -40.65 93.97 -21.05
CA LEU A 988 -39.26 93.51 -21.11
C LEU A 988 -38.27 94.60 -20.70
N ARG A 989 -37.06 94.15 -20.29
CA ARG A 989 -35.73 94.82 -20.21
C ARG A 989 -35.25 95.12 -18.78
N GLY A 990 -34.01 94.83 -18.40
CA GLY A 990 -32.89 94.27 -19.17
C GLY A 990 -31.54 94.43 -18.43
N MET A 991 -30.51 93.87 -19.08
CA MET A 991 -29.09 94.25 -19.04
C MET A 991 -28.24 93.98 -17.77
N LYS A 992 -27.48 92.86 -17.82
CA LYS A 992 -25.98 92.76 -17.95
C LYS A 992 -25.12 94.04 -17.72
N PRO A 993 -23.77 93.94 -17.61
CA PRO A 993 -22.87 93.06 -16.81
C PRO A 993 -21.61 93.86 -16.29
N GLN A 994 -20.67 93.26 -15.54
CA GLN A 994 -19.20 93.54 -15.57
C GLN A 994 -18.48 92.38 -14.85
N HIS A 995 -17.73 91.46 -15.49
CA HIS A 995 -16.38 91.52 -16.09
C HIS A 995 -15.23 91.98 -15.18
N GLY A 996 -14.28 91.05 -14.93
CA GLY A 996 -12.84 91.35 -14.96
C GLY A 996 -11.93 90.27 -14.32
N THR A 997 -11.59 89.15 -15.00
CA THR A 997 -10.29 88.84 -15.70
C THR A 997 -9.09 88.61 -14.73
N THR A 998 -8.16 87.63 -14.80
CA THR A 998 -7.28 87.13 -15.91
C THR A 998 -6.29 86.08 -15.29
N ILE A 999 -6.13 84.82 -15.75
CA ILE A 999 -5.06 84.26 -16.67
C ILE A 999 -3.90 83.49 -15.97
N LEU A 1000 -3.27 82.37 -16.40
CA LEU A 1000 -3.27 81.47 -17.60
C LEU A 1000 -2.53 80.11 -17.34
N ARG A 1001 -2.94 79.07 -18.10
CA ARG A 1001 -2.19 78.00 -18.85
C ARG A 1001 -1.44 76.87 -18.09
N ALA A 1002 -1.31 75.62 -18.59
CA ALA A 1002 -1.88 74.74 -19.66
C ALA A 1002 -1.09 73.38 -19.56
N VAL A 1003 -1.51 72.16 -19.96
CA VAL A 1003 -1.86 71.58 -21.28
C VAL A 1003 -2.25 70.08 -21.10
N ASN A 1004 -3.29 69.62 -21.83
CA ASN A 1004 -3.70 68.29 -22.41
C ASN A 1004 -3.46 66.93 -21.70
N GLY A 1005 -4.37 65.92 -21.78
CA GLY A 1005 -5.67 65.88 -22.48
C GLY A 1005 -6.43 64.52 -22.48
N MET A 1006 -7.75 64.64 -22.70
CA MET A 1006 -8.81 63.73 -23.25
C MET A 1006 -9.22 62.46 -22.48
N ARG A 1007 -10.49 62.00 -22.38
CA ARG A 1007 -11.93 62.35 -22.61
C ARG A 1007 -12.71 61.03 -22.28
N PRO A 1008 -14.06 60.91 -22.30
CA PRO A 1008 -15.17 61.84 -21.97
C PRO A 1008 -16.18 61.22 -20.94
N VAL A 1009 -17.07 62.05 -20.37
CA VAL A 1009 -18.24 61.60 -19.60
C VAL A 1009 -19.52 62.03 -20.34
N HIS A 1010 -20.44 61.10 -20.54
CA HIS A 1010 -21.78 61.32 -21.10
C HIS A 1010 -22.79 61.49 -19.96
N CYS A 1011 -23.62 62.52 -20.05
CA CYS A 1011 -24.86 62.67 -19.30
C CYS A 1011 -25.98 61.96 -20.06
N GLU A 1012 -26.85 61.22 -19.36
CA GLU A 1012 -28.17 60.88 -19.86
C GLU A 1012 -29.26 61.36 -18.90
N ALA A 1013 -30.25 61.99 -19.52
CA ALA A 1013 -31.47 62.53 -18.94
C ALA A 1013 -32.55 61.44 -18.92
N LEU A 1014 -33.24 61.27 -17.81
CA LEU A 1014 -34.45 60.47 -17.76
C LEU A 1014 -35.67 61.36 -17.99
N ILE A 1015 -36.23 61.20 -19.18
CA ILE A 1015 -37.53 61.68 -19.63
C ILE A 1015 -38.59 60.84 -18.92
N GLN A 1016 -39.47 61.47 -18.14
CA GLN A 1016 -40.70 60.84 -17.65
C GLN A 1016 -41.89 61.46 -18.37
N THR A 1017 -42.56 60.64 -19.17
CA THR A 1017 -43.76 60.95 -19.94
C THR A 1017 -44.98 61.06 -19.02
N TYR A 1018 -45.72 62.16 -19.13
CA TYR A 1018 -47.13 62.26 -18.72
C TYR A 1018 -48.04 61.70 -19.82
N PRO A 1019 -49.08 60.92 -19.51
CA PRO A 1019 -50.27 60.85 -20.35
C PRO A 1019 -51.28 61.93 -19.92
N THR A 1020 -51.77 62.70 -20.89
CA THR A 1020 -52.96 63.53 -20.76
C THR A 1020 -54.23 62.68 -20.94
N LEU A 1021 -55.18 62.84 -20.00
CA LEU A 1021 -56.61 62.47 -20.02
C LEU A 1021 -57.00 60.99 -20.15
#